data_AF-A0A6I4YRF9-F1
#
_entry.id   AF-A0A6I4YRF9-F1
#
_cell.length_a   1.000
_cell.length_b   1.000
_cell.length_c   1.000
_cell.angle_alpha   90.00
_cell.angle_beta   90.00
_cell.angle_gamma   90.00
#
_symmetry.space_group_name_H-M   'P 1'
#
loop_
_entity.id
_entity.type
_entity.pdbx_description
1 polymer ?
#
loop_
_entity_poly.entity_id
_entity_poly.type
_entity_poly.pdbx_seq_one_letter_code
_entity_poly.pdbx_strand_id
1 'polypeptide(L)'
;MNRHAAILLTLSALLGSCARHTAATPGTAPEAAPAPGTTSVTAPPGRSQPVRPLGLVTVNFSGLTAPTGPEVTVSVPGGLTGSGLADLGSIQLKAASSGTFTTGTRGVDGVRYLYTTFLVRNATAGGAAYPTPRQNLTLIAASTPGTLNDTPFSSLKRFDGSDADPAIAPLIQPTTGLTFDPRTGRPGLLSGAQDLQVYAETEVAGISGVTRAFPFGFVTRNRTRTDTRTLNANPASTAFDGVVTVALKLPLQADVADDPYTFNMTFAVVDDTLTRVTESPEEQTAGDVAARATALGAQVAVLCGSTYSGTPLFIGSATTAGAPGTRAAHIGGDVALNTLPSAYAATGNATLTTTPASGLGRFYRVYPPTPGGATPTLTFSGNGSARGGTLSVNADGSFAFTSRAGDGAGATLTRGAGDTFTFSGGAPTADTLRYSLSTSTGCAGSNQTAPVNINGRVWFVNGAGAGGDGRQPSPFSTVSAAQAASGPSDLIHVASGTYSQPTTFTLKNAQAAVGAGTALNVNGSTLLTAGSAPIIQVTGGAGVTLASNNTLTGLSVQGSTDGITGTNFGTFNGTLTQVKASSGLALNLKSGAVNLSATRLDATNAATNGRGVNLEQVGGTLTVTGSGSAGSGGVIQTAASAGNIGIHLQPDTANLTVNLNRMTVQQNHVGVQFTPFSTASTGTLNLNVQDSSFLNNTAYSVYLNPTGNTSNTYLIRNNTFTHASTGNGITYEAQRPSGSISVDQGRIQNNTLSMAADGNANAIDLAQRVAGSGRFEISGNAITSFGLYGMQLRAMDSAARMDVILTNNTVSSPAGPATAPNADGIYLTSGITSGQTNVLCVKPTGNTSASPTAGNAGFALRQLGGGTFIIDTAAPSAAGVQTANNNSTVRVRNSATFAPVAGTCQAPN
;
A
#
# COMPACT_ATOMS: atom_id res chain seq x y z
N MET A 1 59.85 -43.95 6.39
CA MET A 1 60.61 -45.12 6.85
C MET A 1 60.05 -45.56 8.19
N ASN A 2 59.99 -46.87 8.41
CA ASN A 2 59.47 -47.62 9.55
C ASN A 2 57.98 -48.02 9.51
N ARG A 3 57.78 -49.29 9.91
CA ARG A 3 56.80 -50.29 9.51
C ARG A 3 56.40 -51.03 10.81
N HIS A 4 55.20 -51.64 10.82
CA HIS A 4 54.71 -52.73 11.72
C HIS A 4 54.07 -52.28 13.05
N ALA A 5 53.01 -52.88 13.60
CA ALA A 5 52.13 -54.00 13.21
C ALA A 5 50.82 -54.01 14.05
N ALA A 6 49.78 -54.64 13.48
CA ALA A 6 48.63 -55.38 14.03
C ALA A 6 48.15 -55.22 15.49
N ILE A 7 46.81 -55.17 15.67
CA ILE A 7 46.04 -56.00 16.64
C ILE A 7 44.62 -56.23 16.07
N LEU A 8 44.24 -57.50 16.04
CA LEU A 8 42.95 -58.12 15.69
C LEU A 8 42.53 -58.93 16.93
N LEU A 9 41.28 -58.84 17.40
CA LEU A 9 40.52 -59.78 18.26
C LEU A 9 39.27 -59.00 18.76
N THR A 10 38.02 -59.45 18.79
CA THR A 10 37.39 -60.76 18.58
C THR A 10 35.88 -60.52 18.48
N LEU A 11 35.21 -61.26 17.60
CA LEU A 11 33.77 -61.25 17.36
C LEU A 11 33.17 -62.55 17.93
N SER A 12 31.95 -62.44 18.47
CA SER A 12 30.90 -63.49 18.56
C SER A 12 30.82 -64.40 19.79
N ALA A 13 29.74 -64.24 20.57
CA ALA A 13 28.73 -65.23 21.02
C ALA A 13 27.89 -64.54 22.14
N LEU A 14 26.57 -64.69 22.36
CA LEU A 14 25.56 -65.72 22.12
C LEU A 14 24.14 -65.07 22.13
N LEU A 15 23.27 -65.56 21.23
CA LEU A 15 21.86 -65.94 21.36
C LEU A 15 20.91 -65.29 22.41
N GLY A 16 19.81 -64.72 21.90
CA GLY A 16 18.44 -65.22 22.17
C GLY A 16 17.62 -64.64 23.32
N SER A 17 16.61 -63.81 23.00
CA SER A 17 15.24 -63.98 23.54
C SER A 17 14.25 -63.02 22.89
N CYS A 18 13.20 -63.59 22.31
CA CYS A 18 11.98 -62.88 21.94
C CYS A 18 11.22 -62.48 23.21
N ALA A 19 11.01 -61.17 23.42
CA ALA A 19 9.97 -60.67 24.29
C ALA A 19 9.25 -59.53 23.58
N ARG A 20 7.93 -59.68 23.44
CA ARG A 20 7.01 -58.69 22.88
C ARG A 20 7.20 -57.35 23.61
N HIS A 21 7.55 -56.29 22.88
CA HIS A 21 7.40 -54.92 23.34
C HIS A 21 6.32 -54.25 22.49
N THR A 22 5.23 -53.91 23.17
CA THR A 22 4.17 -53.02 22.71
C THR A 22 4.79 -51.72 22.18
N ALA A 23 4.37 -51.32 20.98
CA ALA A 23 4.76 -50.05 20.38
C ALA A 23 4.44 -48.89 21.33
N ALA A 24 5.48 -48.21 21.82
CA ALA A 24 5.33 -46.88 22.37
C ALA A 24 5.14 -45.91 21.21
N THR A 25 4.05 -45.16 21.27
CA THR A 25 3.77 -44.00 20.42
C THR A 25 4.96 -43.04 20.42
N PRO A 26 5.37 -42.46 19.26
CA PRO A 26 6.37 -41.40 19.24
C PRO A 26 5.88 -40.24 20.10
N GLY A 27 6.60 -39.95 21.17
CA GLY A 27 6.38 -38.75 21.97
C GLY A 27 6.45 -37.52 21.06
N THR A 28 5.39 -36.73 21.08
CA THR A 28 5.32 -35.41 20.47
C THR A 28 6.58 -34.61 20.84
N ALA A 29 7.30 -34.13 19.83
CA ALA A 29 8.37 -33.16 20.00
C ALA A 29 7.86 -32.00 20.88
N PRO A 30 8.71 -31.42 21.75
CA PRO A 30 8.33 -30.25 22.53
C PRO A 30 7.80 -29.18 21.57
N GLU A 31 6.56 -28.75 21.83
CA GLU A 31 5.92 -27.66 21.11
C GLU A 31 6.87 -26.46 21.11
N ALA A 32 7.27 -26.01 19.93
CA ALA A 32 8.03 -24.78 19.79
C ALA A 32 7.26 -23.67 20.48
N ALA A 33 7.93 -22.90 21.34
CA ALA A 33 7.32 -21.78 22.04
C ALA A 33 6.50 -20.93 21.06
N PRO A 34 5.25 -20.56 21.39
CA PRO A 34 4.40 -19.80 20.48
C PRO A 34 5.13 -18.52 20.05
N ALA A 35 5.14 -18.25 18.74
CA ALA A 35 5.69 -17.02 18.20
C ALA A 35 5.06 -15.81 18.91
N PRO A 36 5.85 -14.79 19.33
CA PRO A 36 5.30 -13.57 19.93
C PRO A 36 4.27 -12.93 19.00
N GLY A 37 3.12 -12.56 19.58
CA GLY A 37 1.87 -12.28 18.89
C GLY A 37 1.95 -11.32 17.70
N THR A 38 1.19 -11.67 16.66
CA THR A 38 0.95 -10.93 15.42
C THR A 38 -0.15 -9.86 15.57
N THR A 39 -0.57 -9.53 16.78
CA THR A 39 -1.66 -8.56 16.99
C THR A 39 -1.10 -7.14 16.94
N SER A 40 -1.82 -6.24 16.26
CA SER A 40 -1.52 -4.80 16.28
C SER A 40 -1.32 -4.32 17.71
N VAL A 41 -0.20 -3.65 17.99
CA VAL A 41 -0.02 -3.03 19.30
C VAL A 41 -0.80 -1.72 19.29
N THR A 42 -1.77 -1.65 20.18
CA THR A 42 -2.52 -0.45 20.52
C THR A 42 -1.67 0.45 21.42
N ALA A 43 -2.17 1.65 21.74
CA ALA A 43 -1.56 2.53 22.74
C ALA A 43 -1.07 1.74 23.98
N PRO A 44 -0.01 2.19 24.70
CA PRO A 44 0.35 1.62 26.00
C PRO A 44 -0.92 1.45 26.86
N PRO A 45 -1.03 0.42 27.72
CA PRO A 45 -2.25 0.14 28.46
C PRO A 45 -2.76 1.43 29.08
N GLY A 46 -3.91 1.84 28.58
CA GLY A 46 -4.43 3.18 28.63
C GLY A 46 -5.88 3.07 28.19
N ARG A 47 -6.75 3.90 28.76
CA ARG A 47 -8.20 3.67 28.71
C ARG A 47 -8.69 3.45 27.27
N SER A 48 -9.20 2.24 26.97
CA SER A 48 -9.85 1.92 25.69
C SER A 48 -11.30 2.39 25.63
N GLN A 49 -11.88 2.71 26.79
CA GLN A 49 -13.21 3.31 26.93
C GLN A 49 -13.15 4.49 27.91
N PRO A 50 -13.96 5.55 27.70
CA PRO A 50 -14.10 6.63 28.67
C PRO A 50 -14.48 6.07 30.05
N VAL A 51 -14.02 6.73 31.12
CA VAL A 51 -14.48 6.39 32.47
C VAL A 51 -16.01 6.46 32.52
N ARG A 52 -16.64 5.50 33.20
CA ARG A 52 -18.10 5.44 33.29
C ARG A 52 -18.58 6.30 34.47
N PRO A 53 -19.23 7.46 34.24
CA PRO A 53 -19.71 8.30 35.33
C PRO A 53 -20.89 7.65 36.06
N LEU A 54 -20.87 7.72 37.39
CA LEU A 54 -21.90 7.23 38.31
C LEU A 54 -22.65 8.37 39.02
N GLY A 55 -22.10 9.58 39.00
CA GLY A 55 -22.69 10.77 39.61
C GLY A 55 -21.65 11.67 40.26
N LEU A 56 -22.12 12.66 41.02
CA LEU A 56 -21.27 13.59 41.77
C LEU A 56 -21.39 13.35 43.27
N VAL A 57 -20.30 13.60 43.98
CA VAL A 57 -20.26 13.67 45.44
C VAL A 57 -19.57 14.96 45.84
N THR A 58 -20.10 15.64 46.86
CA THR A 58 -19.45 16.77 47.49
C THR A 58 -19.05 16.38 48.91
N VAL A 59 -17.78 16.56 49.22
CA VAL A 59 -17.22 16.35 50.57
C VAL A 59 -17.07 17.72 51.22
N ASN A 60 -17.78 17.93 52.33
CA ASN A 60 -17.64 19.12 53.16
C ASN A 60 -16.65 18.83 54.28
N PHE A 61 -15.61 19.66 54.35
CA PHE A 61 -14.65 19.69 55.43
C PHE A 61 -14.97 20.87 56.34
N SER A 62 -14.95 20.65 57.64
CA SER A 62 -15.14 21.68 58.66
C SER A 62 -14.27 21.40 59.88
N GLY A 63 -14.14 22.35 60.81
CA GLY A 63 -13.33 22.10 62.01
C GLY A 63 -11.83 21.99 61.73
N LEU A 64 -11.32 22.55 60.63
CA LEU A 64 -9.93 22.34 60.20
C LEU A 64 -8.89 22.81 61.23
N THR A 65 -9.25 23.77 62.08
CA THR A 65 -8.42 24.29 63.18
C THR A 65 -8.91 23.84 64.56
N ALA A 66 -9.94 22.99 64.64
CA ALA A 66 -10.52 22.55 65.90
C ALA A 66 -9.57 21.60 66.64
N PRO A 67 -9.45 21.70 67.99
CA PRO A 67 -8.63 20.78 68.78
C PRO A 67 -9.05 19.32 68.65
N THR A 68 -10.33 19.07 68.36
CA THR A 68 -10.93 17.75 68.16
C THR A 68 -10.62 17.13 66.80
N GLY A 69 -9.98 17.87 65.89
CA GLY A 69 -9.73 17.46 64.52
C GLY A 69 -10.88 17.83 63.55
N PRO A 70 -10.68 17.63 62.23
CA PRO A 70 -11.63 18.05 61.22
C PRO A 70 -12.85 17.13 61.15
N GLU A 71 -14.03 17.73 61.07
CA GLU A 71 -15.29 17.05 60.82
C GLU A 71 -15.57 17.00 59.31
N VAL A 72 -16.05 15.84 58.84
CA VAL A 72 -16.27 15.60 57.42
C VAL A 72 -17.66 15.04 57.18
N THR A 73 -18.41 15.71 56.30
CA THR A 73 -19.73 15.25 55.85
C THR A 73 -19.75 15.10 54.34
N VAL A 74 -20.65 14.25 53.83
CA VAL A 74 -20.77 13.94 52.40
C VAL A 74 -22.19 14.25 51.95
N SER A 75 -22.32 14.96 50.83
CA SER A 75 -23.60 15.29 50.22
C SER A 75 -23.60 15.00 48.72
N VAL A 76 -24.79 14.80 48.15
CA VAL A 76 -25.00 14.66 46.70
C VAL A 76 -25.62 15.97 46.20
N PRO A 77 -25.07 16.63 45.16
CA PRO A 77 -25.66 17.85 44.62
C PRO A 77 -27.09 17.60 44.10
N GLY A 78 -28.06 18.40 44.56
CA GLY A 78 -29.44 18.33 44.05
C GLY A 78 -29.54 18.94 42.65
N GLY A 79 -30.11 18.22 41.68
CA GLY A 79 -30.56 18.81 40.40
C GLY A 79 -30.17 18.13 39.08
N LEU A 80 -29.54 16.96 39.04
CA LEU A 80 -29.21 16.29 37.77
C LEU A 80 -30.36 15.37 37.29
N THR A 81 -31.30 15.92 36.51
CA THR A 81 -32.46 15.19 35.92
C THR A 81 -32.32 14.96 34.39
N GLY A 82 -31.12 14.60 33.92
CA GLY A 82 -30.85 14.31 32.50
C GLY A 82 -31.02 12.82 32.15
N SER A 83 -31.86 12.54 31.15
CA SER A 83 -32.38 11.22 30.73
C SER A 83 -31.37 10.21 30.11
N GLY A 84 -30.08 10.25 30.45
CA GLY A 84 -29.04 9.41 29.84
C GLY A 84 -28.20 8.56 30.80
N LEU A 85 -28.43 8.64 32.12
CA LEU A 85 -27.64 7.94 33.14
C LEU A 85 -28.55 6.98 33.93
N ALA A 86 -28.52 5.69 33.62
CA ALA A 86 -29.41 4.68 34.24
C ALA A 86 -29.06 4.33 35.71
N ASP A 87 -27.90 4.77 36.22
CA ASP A 87 -27.39 4.53 37.59
C ASP A 87 -27.22 5.85 38.36
N LEU A 88 -28.26 6.67 38.50
CA LEU A 88 -28.17 7.91 39.30
C LEU A 88 -28.20 7.58 40.80
N GLY A 89 -27.04 7.59 41.45
CA GLY A 89 -26.99 7.43 42.91
C GLY A 89 -25.66 7.72 43.60
N SER A 90 -24.59 8.07 42.88
CA SER A 90 -23.24 8.20 43.44
C SER A 90 -22.79 6.92 44.17
N ILE A 91 -22.07 7.03 45.27
CA ILE A 91 -21.62 5.92 46.12
C ILE A 91 -21.95 6.23 47.58
N GLN A 92 -22.15 5.20 48.39
CA GLN A 92 -22.35 5.37 49.82
C GLN A 92 -20.98 5.45 50.53
N LEU A 93 -20.69 6.63 51.07
CA LEU A 93 -19.49 6.91 51.85
C LEU A 93 -19.82 7.02 53.34
N LYS A 94 -18.99 6.42 54.19
CA LYS A 94 -19.04 6.58 55.64
C LYS A 94 -17.66 7.02 56.14
N ALA A 95 -17.57 8.20 56.76
CA ALA A 95 -16.33 8.66 57.36
C ALA A 95 -15.84 7.64 58.41
N ALA A 96 -14.57 7.23 58.27
CA ALA A 96 -13.94 6.24 59.13
C ALA A 96 -12.91 6.90 60.05
N SER A 97 -12.11 7.82 59.48
CA SER A 97 -11.16 8.63 60.22
C SER A 97 -10.88 9.93 59.45
N SER A 98 -10.43 10.94 60.18
CA SER A 98 -9.92 12.18 59.62
C SER A 98 -8.74 12.65 60.45
N GLY A 99 -7.90 13.50 59.88
CA GLY A 99 -6.75 14.04 60.58
C GLY A 99 -6.25 15.32 59.93
N THR A 100 -5.60 16.16 60.71
CA THR A 100 -4.91 17.35 60.24
C THR A 100 -3.66 17.61 61.06
N PHE A 101 -2.64 18.16 60.42
CA PHE A 101 -1.44 18.66 61.09
C PHE A 101 -0.82 19.76 60.23
N THR A 102 0.06 20.55 60.85
CA THR A 102 0.74 21.66 60.19
C THR A 102 2.24 21.49 60.27
N THR A 103 2.93 21.93 59.23
CA THR A 103 4.40 22.02 59.20
C THR A 103 4.81 23.37 58.63
N GLY A 104 6.06 23.79 58.87
CA GLY A 104 6.59 25.05 58.35
C GLY A 104 6.09 26.28 59.13
N THR A 105 6.35 27.45 58.55
CA THR A 105 6.09 28.78 59.13
C THR A 105 4.97 29.49 58.38
N ARG A 106 3.96 29.98 59.10
CA ARG A 106 2.82 30.72 58.52
C ARG A 106 3.26 31.87 57.62
N GLY A 107 2.57 32.05 56.49
CA GLY A 107 2.89 33.11 55.52
C GLY A 107 4.20 32.95 54.76
N VAL A 108 4.98 31.89 55.01
CA VAL A 108 6.27 31.60 54.35
C VAL A 108 6.21 30.26 53.61
N ASP A 109 6.29 29.16 54.34
CA ASP A 109 6.30 27.78 53.85
C ASP A 109 5.32 26.88 54.63
N GLY A 110 4.47 27.52 55.45
CA GLY A 110 3.50 26.87 56.32
C GLY A 110 2.43 26.15 55.53
N VAL A 111 2.25 24.87 55.79
CA VAL A 111 1.26 24.02 55.11
C VAL A 111 0.44 23.26 56.14
N ARG A 112 -0.87 23.23 55.92
CA ARG A 112 -1.79 22.32 56.60
C ARG A 112 -2.02 21.10 55.72
N TYR A 113 -1.71 19.93 56.26
CA TYR A 113 -2.11 18.66 55.69
C TYR A 113 -3.43 18.24 56.31
N LEU A 114 -4.32 17.69 55.49
CA LEU A 114 -5.51 17.00 55.97
C LEU A 114 -5.75 15.72 55.18
N TYR A 115 -6.38 14.77 55.84
CA TYR A 115 -6.92 13.59 55.18
C TYR A 115 -8.26 13.20 55.79
N THR A 116 -9.04 12.49 55.01
CA THR A 116 -10.22 11.77 55.47
C THR A 116 -10.28 10.42 54.78
N THR A 117 -10.44 9.37 55.56
CA THR A 117 -10.63 8.01 55.07
C THR A 117 -12.10 7.65 55.16
N PHE A 118 -12.68 7.26 54.04
CA PHE A 118 -14.05 6.78 53.95
C PHE A 118 -14.08 5.27 53.77
N LEU A 119 -14.99 4.62 54.49
CA LEU A 119 -15.51 3.32 54.09
C LEU A 119 -16.45 3.51 52.90
N VAL A 120 -16.29 2.69 51.87
CA VAL A 120 -17.04 2.77 50.62
C VAL A 120 -17.90 1.52 50.44
N ARG A 121 -19.19 1.71 50.16
CA ARG A 121 -20.12 0.64 49.83
C ARG A 121 -20.64 0.83 48.41
N ASN A 122 -20.72 -0.28 47.66
CA ASN A 122 -21.30 -0.32 46.31
C ASN A 122 -22.83 -0.19 46.36
N ALA A 123 -23.29 1.00 46.71
CA ALA A 123 -24.69 1.36 46.86
C ALA A 123 -24.87 2.85 46.56
N THR A 124 -26.09 3.24 46.20
CA THR A 124 -26.53 4.63 46.10
C THR A 124 -26.36 5.35 47.44
N ALA A 125 -26.31 6.68 47.44
CA ALA A 125 -26.26 7.49 48.67
C ALA A 125 -27.46 7.20 49.62
N GLY A 126 -28.63 6.84 49.06
CA GLY A 126 -29.81 6.42 49.83
C GLY A 126 -29.73 5.00 50.40
N GLY A 127 -28.64 4.26 50.15
CA GLY A 127 -28.37 2.93 50.72
C GLY A 127 -28.83 1.74 49.88
N ALA A 128 -29.47 1.95 48.72
CA ALA A 128 -29.83 0.87 47.80
C ALA A 128 -28.57 0.29 47.12
N ALA A 129 -28.34 -1.02 47.24
CA ALA A 129 -27.18 -1.71 46.70
C ALA A 129 -27.21 -1.78 45.16
N TYR A 130 -26.04 -1.66 44.51
CA TYR A 130 -25.95 -1.85 43.06
C TYR A 130 -25.81 -3.33 42.69
N PRO A 131 -26.51 -3.81 41.65
CA PRO A 131 -26.42 -5.20 41.18
C PRO A 131 -25.17 -5.47 40.33
N THR A 132 -24.44 -4.44 39.94
CA THR A 132 -23.20 -4.54 39.14
C THR A 132 -21.99 -4.37 40.06
N PRO A 133 -20.98 -5.26 40.00
CA PRO A 133 -19.71 -5.04 40.68
C PRO A 133 -19.03 -3.78 40.14
N ARG A 134 -18.34 -3.04 40.99
CA ARG A 134 -17.60 -1.82 40.61
C ARG A 134 -16.11 -2.14 40.55
N GLN A 135 -15.41 -1.59 39.57
CA GLN A 135 -13.97 -1.81 39.38
C GLN A 135 -13.23 -0.47 39.39
N ASN A 136 -12.13 -0.41 40.17
CA ASN A 136 -11.32 0.80 40.36
C ASN A 136 -12.15 2.07 40.56
N LEU A 137 -13.18 1.97 41.40
CA LEU A 137 -14.08 3.07 41.70
C LEU A 137 -13.28 4.29 42.15
N THR A 138 -13.35 5.38 41.39
CA THR A 138 -12.49 6.55 41.57
C THR A 138 -13.33 7.80 41.80
N LEU A 139 -12.87 8.64 42.72
CA LEU A 139 -13.38 10.00 42.96
C LEU A 139 -12.45 10.99 42.21
N ILE A 140 -12.82 11.38 41.00
CA ILE A 140 -12.07 12.34 40.18
C ILE A 140 -12.48 13.76 40.55
N ALA A 141 -11.51 14.62 40.86
CA ALA A 141 -11.81 15.99 41.22
C ALA A 141 -12.50 16.73 40.08
N ALA A 142 -13.57 17.48 40.38
CA ALA A 142 -14.38 18.12 39.35
C ALA A 142 -14.85 19.51 39.76
N SER A 143 -14.82 20.44 38.82
CA SER A 143 -15.47 21.74 38.94
C SER A 143 -16.90 21.68 38.42
N THR A 144 -17.75 22.54 38.97
CA THR A 144 -19.13 22.77 38.52
C THR A 144 -19.37 24.27 38.39
N PRO A 145 -20.49 24.74 37.85
CA PRO A 145 -20.78 26.19 37.82
C PRO A 145 -20.74 26.87 39.20
N GLY A 146 -20.88 26.12 40.30
CA GLY A 146 -20.81 26.64 41.67
C GLY A 146 -19.44 26.58 42.34
N THR A 147 -18.40 26.14 41.64
CA THR A 147 -17.03 26.09 42.19
C THR A 147 -16.27 27.40 41.98
N LEU A 148 -15.30 27.67 42.86
CA LEU A 148 -14.53 28.91 42.90
C LEU A 148 -13.31 28.82 41.97
N ASN A 149 -13.04 29.87 41.20
CA ASN A 149 -11.79 30.08 40.44
C ASN A 149 -11.33 28.88 39.59
N ASP A 150 -12.27 28.20 38.93
CA ASP A 150 -12.02 26.98 38.15
C ASP A 150 -11.24 25.91 38.94
N THR A 151 -11.66 25.65 40.17
CA THR A 151 -11.12 24.61 41.05
C THR A 151 -12.19 23.56 41.34
N PRO A 152 -11.85 22.41 41.96
CA PRO A 152 -12.87 21.49 42.47
C PRO A 152 -13.54 21.97 43.78
N PHE A 153 -13.20 23.15 44.29
CA PHE A 153 -13.65 23.64 45.59
C PHE A 153 -14.83 24.60 45.47
N SER A 154 -15.80 24.48 46.35
CA SER A 154 -16.90 25.44 46.52
C SER A 154 -16.92 25.95 47.96
N SER A 155 -17.20 27.24 48.14
CA SER A 155 -17.33 27.92 49.46
C SER A 155 -16.13 27.70 50.40
N LEU A 156 -15.19 28.65 50.49
CA LEU A 156 -14.17 28.66 51.54
C LEU A 156 -14.62 29.63 52.64
N LYS A 157 -14.77 29.15 53.88
CA LYS A 157 -15.17 30.00 55.02
C LYS A 157 -14.10 30.03 56.10
N ARG A 158 -13.95 31.18 56.75
CA ARG A 158 -13.14 31.39 57.95
C ARG A 158 -13.83 30.83 59.19
N PHE A 159 -13.13 30.84 60.33
CA PHE A 159 -13.66 30.36 61.60
C PHE A 159 -14.93 31.11 62.06
N ASP A 160 -15.03 32.40 61.76
CA ASP A 160 -16.19 33.24 62.08
C ASP A 160 -17.38 33.09 61.09
N GLY A 161 -17.25 32.21 60.10
CA GLY A 161 -18.26 31.95 59.08
C GLY A 161 -18.27 32.94 57.90
N SER A 162 -17.43 33.98 57.93
CA SER A 162 -17.21 34.87 56.77
C SER A 162 -16.46 34.15 55.64
N ASP A 163 -16.51 34.69 54.42
CA ASP A 163 -15.75 34.14 53.29
C ASP A 163 -14.24 34.28 53.51
N ALA A 164 -13.49 33.20 53.32
CA ALA A 164 -12.05 33.27 53.17
C ALA A 164 -11.69 33.73 51.75
N ASP A 165 -10.46 34.19 51.54
CA ASP A 165 -10.00 34.64 50.22
C ASP A 165 -10.15 33.53 49.18
N PRO A 166 -10.96 33.72 48.11
CA PRO A 166 -11.13 32.71 47.07
C PRO A 166 -9.84 32.41 46.30
N ALA A 167 -8.81 33.28 46.36
CA ALA A 167 -7.49 33.03 45.80
C ALA A 167 -6.75 31.87 46.49
N ILE A 168 -7.22 31.41 47.66
CA ILE A 168 -6.68 30.23 48.33
C ILE A 168 -7.08 28.94 47.59
N ALA A 169 -8.23 28.89 46.93
CA ALA A 169 -8.76 27.65 46.35
C ALA A 169 -7.80 26.99 45.33
N PRO A 170 -7.17 27.72 44.38
CA PRO A 170 -6.16 27.14 43.48
C PRO A 170 -4.91 26.60 44.19
N LEU A 171 -4.61 27.08 45.40
CA LEU A 171 -3.44 26.68 46.18
C LEU A 171 -3.68 25.40 46.98
N ILE A 172 -4.92 24.92 47.07
CA ILE A 172 -5.23 23.63 47.68
C ILE A 172 -4.83 22.52 46.70
N GLN A 173 -3.87 21.69 47.11
CA GLN A 173 -3.31 20.63 46.27
C GLN A 173 -3.66 19.24 46.83
N PRO A 174 -3.94 18.25 45.96
CA PRO A 174 -4.02 16.86 46.38
C PRO A 174 -2.66 16.33 46.82
N THR A 175 -2.68 15.35 47.71
CA THR A 175 -1.51 14.60 48.17
C THR A 175 -1.90 13.15 48.41
N THR A 176 -0.92 12.27 48.55
CA THR A 176 -1.13 10.99 49.24
C THR A 176 -1.50 11.23 50.72
N GLY A 177 -2.09 10.24 51.39
CA GLY A 177 -2.36 10.33 52.82
C GLY A 177 -1.06 10.42 53.64
N LEU A 178 -0.94 11.50 54.41
CA LEU A 178 0.22 11.78 55.25
C LEU A 178 -0.21 11.94 56.72
N THR A 179 0.71 11.68 57.64
CA THR A 179 0.59 11.91 59.08
C THR A 179 1.81 12.70 59.56
N PHE A 180 1.73 13.32 60.74
CA PHE A 180 2.88 13.98 61.34
C PHE A 180 3.86 12.95 61.90
N ASP A 181 5.12 12.97 61.46
CA ASP A 181 6.19 12.20 62.08
C ASP A 181 6.91 13.05 63.15
N PRO A 182 6.67 12.79 64.45
CA PRO A 182 7.28 13.58 65.52
C PRO A 182 8.80 13.38 65.63
N ARG A 183 9.38 12.33 65.01
CA ARG A 183 10.83 12.08 65.07
C ARG A 183 11.61 12.95 64.10
N THR A 184 11.02 13.24 62.95
CA THR A 184 11.65 14.03 61.89
C THR A 184 11.08 15.45 61.81
N GLY A 185 9.95 15.72 62.48
CA GLY A 185 9.23 16.99 62.39
C GLY A 185 8.64 17.22 61.00
N ARG A 186 8.48 16.17 60.21
CA ARG A 186 8.09 16.22 58.78
C ARG A 186 6.85 15.37 58.53
N PRO A 187 6.17 15.57 57.39
CA PRO A 187 5.11 14.66 56.95
C PRO A 187 5.68 13.26 56.71
N GLY A 188 5.08 12.24 57.34
CA GLY A 188 5.33 10.82 57.09
C GLY A 188 4.12 10.18 56.39
N LEU A 189 4.32 9.03 55.75
CA LEU A 189 3.23 8.31 55.08
C LEU A 189 2.22 7.74 56.08
N LEU A 190 0.93 7.97 55.82
CA LEU A 190 -0.13 7.24 56.47
C LEU A 190 -0.25 5.87 55.81
N SER A 191 0.01 4.81 56.58
CA SER A 191 0.04 3.44 56.06
C SER A 191 -1.29 3.07 55.38
N GLY A 192 -1.20 2.59 54.13
CA GLY A 192 -2.36 2.21 53.31
C GLY A 192 -3.20 3.38 52.77
N ALA A 193 -2.73 4.62 52.81
CA ALA A 193 -3.46 5.78 52.30
C ALA A 193 -2.93 6.33 50.96
N GLN A 194 -2.24 5.50 50.18
CA GLN A 194 -1.69 5.82 48.85
C GLN A 194 -2.77 5.74 47.75
N ASP A 195 -3.87 6.45 47.96
CA ASP A 195 -5.07 6.37 47.11
C ASP A 195 -5.09 7.44 46.01
N LEU A 196 -4.13 8.38 46.00
CA LEU A 196 -3.98 9.38 44.92
C LEU A 196 -3.68 8.69 43.59
N GLN A 197 -4.41 9.09 42.54
CA GLN A 197 -4.15 8.66 41.17
C GLN A 197 -4.16 9.86 40.22
N VAL A 198 -3.21 9.89 39.29
CA VAL A 198 -3.11 10.90 38.23
C VAL A 198 -3.35 10.32 36.83
N TYR A 199 -3.76 11.20 35.92
CA TYR A 199 -4.21 10.86 34.57
C TYR A 199 -3.59 11.78 33.53
N ALA A 200 -3.60 11.36 32.26
CA ALA A 200 -3.38 12.29 31.16
C ALA A 200 -4.57 13.26 31.07
N GLU A 201 -4.33 14.50 30.63
CA GLU A 201 -5.36 15.55 30.62
C GLU A 201 -6.63 15.12 29.84
N THR A 202 -6.46 14.46 28.68
CA THR A 202 -7.61 13.99 27.87
C THR A 202 -8.25 12.71 28.38
N GLU A 203 -7.59 11.93 29.25
CA GLU A 203 -8.16 10.68 29.77
C GLU A 203 -9.43 10.93 30.61
N VAL A 204 -9.52 12.08 31.27
CA VAL A 204 -10.64 12.47 32.13
C VAL A 204 -11.51 13.57 31.51
N ALA A 205 -11.15 14.05 30.31
CA ALA A 205 -11.95 15.03 29.60
C ALA A 205 -13.31 14.43 29.19
N GLY A 206 -14.38 15.21 29.27
CA GLY A 206 -15.71 14.81 28.79
C GLY A 206 -16.56 13.99 29.77
N ILE A 207 -16.21 13.94 31.07
CA ILE A 207 -17.13 13.46 32.10
C ILE A 207 -18.37 14.36 32.10
N SER A 208 -19.57 13.77 32.01
CA SER A 208 -20.82 14.52 31.98
C SER A 208 -21.19 15.08 33.35
N GLY A 209 -21.89 16.22 33.36
CA GLY A 209 -22.37 16.86 34.60
C GLY A 209 -21.35 17.71 35.35
N VAL A 210 -20.15 17.93 34.79
CA VAL A 210 -19.10 18.79 35.36
C VAL A 210 -18.65 19.84 34.36
N THR A 211 -18.15 20.99 34.84
CA THR A 211 -17.54 22.03 33.99
C THR A 211 -16.16 21.59 33.50
N ARG A 212 -15.36 21.00 34.40
CA ARG A 212 -14.05 20.40 34.12
C ARG A 212 -13.79 19.27 35.10
N ALA A 213 -13.33 18.13 34.60
CA ALA A 213 -12.67 17.11 35.41
C ALA A 213 -11.16 17.39 35.42
N PHE A 214 -10.56 17.34 36.59
CA PHE A 214 -9.12 17.51 36.75
C PHE A 214 -8.41 16.16 36.63
N PRO A 215 -7.20 16.10 36.06
CA PRO A 215 -6.43 14.86 35.85
C PRO A 215 -5.86 14.25 37.14
N PHE A 216 -6.60 14.31 38.25
CA PHE A 216 -6.28 13.64 39.50
C PHE A 216 -7.55 13.19 40.23
N GLY A 217 -7.43 12.18 41.08
CA GLY A 217 -8.50 11.68 41.92
C GLY A 217 -8.02 10.73 43.00
N PHE A 218 -8.96 10.15 43.73
CA PHE A 218 -8.69 9.18 44.79
C PHE A 218 -9.41 7.87 44.50
N VAL A 219 -8.68 6.76 44.55
CA VAL A 219 -9.17 5.46 44.12
C VAL A 219 -9.54 4.63 45.33
N THR A 220 -10.69 3.96 45.22
CA THR A 220 -11.13 3.03 46.24
C THR A 220 -10.31 1.74 46.15
N ARG A 221 -9.67 1.37 47.24
CA ARG A 221 -9.03 0.06 47.42
C ARG A 221 -9.96 -0.89 48.14
N ASN A 222 -9.79 -2.19 47.92
CA ASN A 222 -10.50 -3.18 48.70
C ASN A 222 -9.96 -3.20 50.14
N ARG A 223 -10.86 -3.28 51.12
CA ARG A 223 -10.50 -3.17 52.54
C ARG A 223 -9.81 -4.42 53.08
N THR A 224 -10.15 -5.60 52.56
CA THR A 224 -9.68 -6.89 53.06
C THR A 224 -8.73 -7.61 52.12
N ARG A 225 -8.63 -7.14 50.87
CA ARG A 225 -7.80 -7.72 49.82
C ARG A 225 -6.86 -6.68 49.21
N THR A 226 -5.60 -7.04 49.02
CA THR A 226 -4.58 -6.17 48.39
C THR A 226 -4.38 -6.46 46.90
N ASP A 227 -4.96 -7.56 46.40
CA ASP A 227 -4.84 -8.06 45.03
C ASP A 227 -5.98 -7.58 44.11
N THR A 228 -6.91 -6.78 44.62
CA THR A 228 -8.07 -6.30 43.85
C THR A 228 -8.57 -4.93 44.30
N ARG A 229 -9.18 -4.21 43.38
CA ARG A 229 -9.96 -2.98 43.62
C ARG A 229 -11.44 -3.15 43.24
N THR A 230 -11.91 -4.38 43.15
CA THR A 230 -13.30 -4.69 42.87
C THR A 230 -14.14 -4.59 44.15
N LEU A 231 -15.29 -3.92 44.04
CA LEU A 231 -16.36 -3.95 45.05
C LEU A 231 -17.48 -4.84 44.53
N ASN A 232 -17.90 -5.80 45.36
CA ASN A 232 -18.87 -6.80 44.95
C ASN A 232 -20.25 -6.19 44.65
N ALA A 233 -21.02 -6.85 43.80
CA ALA A 233 -22.43 -6.55 43.61
C ALA A 233 -23.26 -6.88 44.85
N ASN A 234 -24.37 -6.19 45.03
CA ASN A 234 -25.38 -6.44 46.06
C ASN A 234 -24.81 -6.50 47.50
N PRO A 235 -23.98 -5.53 47.95
CA PRO A 235 -23.47 -5.55 49.32
C PRO A 235 -24.61 -5.44 50.35
N ALA A 236 -24.52 -6.19 51.45
CA ALA A 236 -25.40 -6.02 52.61
C ALA A 236 -25.31 -4.58 53.18
N SER A 237 -26.31 -4.12 53.93
CA SER A 237 -26.41 -2.74 54.43
C SER A 237 -25.21 -2.27 55.27
N THR A 238 -24.48 -3.21 55.89
CA THR A 238 -23.28 -2.95 56.70
C THR A 238 -21.97 -3.33 56.00
N ALA A 239 -22.02 -3.86 54.77
CA ALA A 239 -20.86 -4.34 54.03
C ALA A 239 -20.18 -3.21 53.24
N PHE A 240 -19.27 -2.51 53.91
CA PHE A 240 -18.36 -1.54 53.28
C PHE A 240 -17.05 -2.22 52.90
N ASP A 241 -17.04 -2.80 51.70
CA ASP A 241 -15.90 -3.58 51.18
C ASP A 241 -14.76 -2.69 50.67
N GLY A 242 -15.03 -1.42 50.40
CA GLY A 242 -14.06 -0.46 49.91
C GLY A 242 -13.58 0.51 50.98
N VAL A 243 -12.42 1.09 50.75
CA VAL A 243 -11.88 2.21 51.53
C VAL A 243 -11.15 3.17 50.59
N VAL A 244 -11.29 4.46 50.82
CA VAL A 244 -10.59 5.51 50.05
C VAL A 244 -10.17 6.63 50.98
N THR A 245 -8.95 7.14 50.80
CA THR A 245 -8.43 8.28 51.54
C THR A 245 -8.31 9.49 50.62
N VAL A 246 -9.11 10.51 50.89
CA VAL A 246 -9.00 11.83 50.26
C VAL A 246 -8.03 12.65 51.09
N ALA A 247 -6.92 13.10 50.50
CA ALA A 247 -5.90 13.85 51.20
C ALA A 247 -5.47 15.10 50.43
N LEU A 248 -5.36 16.21 51.15
CA LEU A 248 -5.12 17.54 50.60
C LEU A 248 -4.06 18.26 51.44
N LYS A 249 -3.39 19.23 50.82
CA LYS A 249 -2.52 20.20 51.49
C LYS A 249 -2.91 21.60 51.05
N LEU A 250 -2.94 22.54 51.98
CA LEU A 250 -3.27 23.95 51.74
C LEU A 250 -2.31 24.86 52.49
N PRO A 251 -1.95 26.03 51.94
CA PRO A 251 -1.04 26.96 52.59
C PRO A 251 -1.69 27.59 53.83
N LEU A 252 -0.90 27.75 54.89
CA LEU A 252 -1.29 28.51 56.06
C LEU A 252 -1.21 30.01 55.74
N GLN A 253 -2.28 30.73 56.07
CA GLN A 253 -2.33 32.17 55.90
C GLN A 253 -1.44 32.85 56.95
N ALA A 254 -1.04 34.10 56.67
CA ALA A 254 -0.20 34.88 57.56
C ALA A 254 -0.85 35.00 58.95
N ASP A 255 -2.13 35.34 58.99
CA ASP A 255 -2.96 35.35 60.19
C ASP A 255 -3.82 34.09 60.28
N VAL A 256 -3.90 33.51 61.49
CA VAL A 256 -4.72 32.32 61.74
C VAL A 256 -6.21 32.55 61.50
N ALA A 257 -6.67 33.80 61.63
CA ALA A 257 -8.07 34.17 61.37
C ALA A 257 -8.45 34.06 59.88
N ASP A 258 -7.46 34.11 58.98
CA ASP A 258 -7.65 34.02 57.54
C ASP A 258 -7.60 32.57 57.03
N ASP A 259 -7.15 31.61 57.85
CA ASP A 259 -7.14 30.21 57.48
C ASP A 259 -8.56 29.72 57.13
N PRO A 260 -8.72 28.97 56.01
CA PRO A 260 -9.96 28.26 55.76
C PRO A 260 -10.29 27.33 56.93
N TYR A 261 -11.48 27.50 57.50
CA TYR A 261 -12.05 26.65 58.54
C TYR A 261 -12.99 25.59 57.96
N THR A 262 -13.75 25.95 56.91
CA THR A 262 -14.58 25.01 56.16
C THR A 262 -14.40 25.18 54.66
N PHE A 263 -14.51 24.08 53.91
CA PHE A 263 -14.63 24.10 52.46
C PHE A 263 -15.33 22.86 51.91
N ASN A 264 -15.90 22.97 50.71
CA ASN A 264 -16.45 21.83 49.98
C ASN A 264 -15.54 21.44 48.82
N MET A 265 -15.39 20.15 48.55
CA MET A 265 -14.71 19.62 47.36
C MET A 265 -15.65 18.69 46.59
N THR A 266 -15.80 18.93 45.29
CA THR A 266 -16.65 18.13 44.42
C THR A 266 -15.84 17.09 43.63
N PHE A 267 -16.39 15.88 43.56
CA PHE A 267 -15.84 14.75 42.81
C PHE A 267 -16.87 14.19 41.84
N ALA A 268 -16.42 13.86 40.63
CA ALA A 268 -17.11 12.90 39.78
C ALA A 268 -16.72 11.48 40.19
N VAL A 269 -17.73 10.67 40.48
CA VAL A 269 -17.53 9.26 40.82
C VAL A 269 -17.60 8.43 39.55
N VAL A 270 -16.57 7.62 39.31
CA VAL A 270 -16.45 6.86 38.07
C VAL A 270 -16.00 5.42 38.31
N ASP A 271 -16.45 4.51 37.46
CA ASP A 271 -15.78 3.21 37.27
C ASP A 271 -14.62 3.38 36.28
N ASP A 272 -13.45 2.82 36.63
CA ASP A 272 -12.25 2.81 35.76
C ASP A 272 -11.88 1.36 35.40
N THR A 273 -11.83 1.07 34.12
CA THR A 273 -11.47 -0.27 33.64
C THR A 273 -9.96 -0.54 33.74
N LEU A 274 -9.14 0.50 33.94
CA LEU A 274 -7.70 0.38 34.07
C LEU A 274 -7.25 0.54 35.52
N THR A 275 -6.64 -0.52 36.06
CA THR A 275 -6.00 -0.47 37.37
C THR A 275 -4.63 0.22 37.26
N ARG A 276 -4.46 1.35 37.94
CA ARG A 276 -3.21 2.13 37.96
C ARG A 276 -2.89 2.59 39.38
N VAL A 277 -1.61 2.69 39.71
CA VAL A 277 -1.10 3.28 40.95
C VAL A 277 -0.21 4.47 40.60
N THR A 278 -0.19 5.50 41.44
CA THR A 278 0.68 6.66 41.24
C THR A 278 1.82 6.64 42.24
N GLU A 279 3.00 7.07 41.81
CA GLU A 279 4.07 7.51 42.70
C GLU A 279 4.17 9.04 42.65
N SER A 280 3.96 9.67 43.80
CA SER A 280 4.19 11.10 44.01
C SER A 280 5.51 11.33 44.74
N PRO A 281 6.16 12.51 44.59
CA PRO A 281 7.37 12.84 45.35
C PRO A 281 7.24 12.63 46.86
N GLU A 282 6.10 13.00 47.44
CA GLU A 282 5.81 12.86 48.85
C GLU A 282 5.71 11.40 49.33
N GLU A 283 5.57 10.44 48.40
CA GLU A 283 5.44 9.02 48.73
C GLU A 283 6.78 8.27 48.75
N GLN A 284 7.82 8.79 48.10
CA GLN A 284 9.04 8.01 47.79
C GLN A 284 9.84 7.56 49.02
N THR A 285 9.84 8.37 50.09
CA THR A 285 10.69 8.11 51.27
C THR A 285 10.27 6.90 52.09
N ALA A 286 9.03 6.41 51.95
CA ALA A 286 8.54 5.25 52.70
C ALA A 286 7.48 4.40 51.96
N GLY A 287 7.15 4.75 50.71
CA GLY A 287 6.20 4.01 49.88
C GLY A 287 6.89 2.98 48.99
N ASP A 288 6.14 1.93 48.63
CA ASP A 288 6.57 0.93 47.64
C ASP A 288 5.50 0.81 46.56
N VAL A 289 5.61 1.67 45.54
CA VAL A 289 4.69 1.66 44.39
C VAL A 289 4.84 0.38 43.57
N ALA A 290 6.03 -0.23 43.56
CA ALA A 290 6.31 -1.45 42.80
C ALA A 290 5.57 -2.65 43.38
N ALA A 291 5.58 -2.80 44.71
CA ALA A 291 4.82 -3.83 45.40
C ALA A 291 3.31 -3.66 45.20
N ARG A 292 2.79 -2.43 45.28
CA ARG A 292 1.37 -2.16 45.02
C ARG A 292 0.98 -2.49 43.58
N ALA A 293 1.80 -2.08 42.62
CA ALA A 293 1.57 -2.38 41.22
C ALA A 293 1.56 -3.89 40.97
N THR A 294 2.52 -4.62 41.54
CA THR A 294 2.63 -6.07 41.41
C THR A 294 1.43 -6.79 42.01
N ALA A 295 1.02 -6.41 43.23
CA ALA A 295 -0.13 -7.02 43.90
C ALA A 295 -1.42 -6.89 43.08
N LEU A 296 -1.61 -5.75 42.43
CA LEU A 296 -2.82 -5.42 41.67
C LEU A 296 -2.74 -5.77 40.17
N GLY A 297 -1.57 -6.18 39.66
CA GLY A 297 -1.31 -6.22 38.22
C GLY A 297 -1.50 -4.85 37.54
N ALA A 298 -1.17 -3.76 38.24
CA ALA A 298 -1.50 -2.40 37.85
C ALA A 298 -0.38 -1.70 37.06
N GLN A 299 -0.76 -0.70 36.25
CA GLN A 299 0.19 0.24 35.66
C GLN A 299 0.71 1.22 36.72
N VAL A 300 2.00 1.57 36.66
CA VAL A 300 2.57 2.66 37.46
C VAL A 300 2.53 3.96 36.67
N ALA A 301 1.94 5.00 37.24
CA ALA A 301 2.04 6.38 36.77
C ALA A 301 2.93 7.20 37.70
N VAL A 302 3.69 8.12 37.13
CA VAL A 302 4.65 8.92 37.90
C VAL A 302 4.53 10.40 37.60
N LEU A 303 4.72 11.19 38.66
CA LEU A 303 4.91 12.62 38.58
C LEU A 303 6.39 12.96 38.47
N CYS A 304 6.66 14.21 38.10
CA CYS A 304 8.00 14.76 38.08
C CYS A 304 8.73 14.56 39.42
N GLY A 305 9.99 14.15 39.36
CA GLY A 305 10.82 13.87 40.54
C GLY A 305 10.70 12.43 41.08
N SER A 306 9.88 11.57 40.47
CA SER A 306 9.84 10.12 40.73
C SER A 306 11.21 9.45 40.60
N THR A 307 11.51 8.52 41.52
CA THR A 307 12.72 7.68 41.50
C THR A 307 12.43 6.24 41.05
N TYR A 308 11.18 5.94 40.67
CA TYR A 308 10.77 4.63 40.17
C TYR A 308 11.55 4.21 38.91
N SER A 309 12.20 3.05 38.98
CA SER A 309 13.13 2.56 37.96
C SER A 309 12.54 1.57 36.95
N GLY A 310 11.25 1.24 37.07
CA GLY A 310 10.55 0.34 36.13
C GLY A 310 10.18 1.01 34.79
N THR A 311 9.05 0.60 34.21
CA THR A 311 8.50 1.19 32.97
C THR A 311 7.22 1.97 33.29
N PRO A 312 7.32 3.20 33.83
CA PRO A 312 6.14 3.97 34.21
C PRO A 312 5.49 4.69 33.03
N LEU A 313 4.20 4.98 33.17
CA LEU A 313 3.53 6.03 32.43
C LEU A 313 3.92 7.39 33.03
N PHE A 314 4.76 8.16 32.36
CA PHE A 314 5.15 9.49 32.83
C PHE A 314 4.02 10.49 32.58
N ILE A 315 3.29 10.82 33.65
CA ILE A 315 2.29 11.88 33.63
C ILE A 315 2.97 13.24 33.79
N GLY A 316 4.05 13.29 34.59
CA GLY A 316 4.86 14.49 34.83
C GLY A 316 4.18 15.49 35.76
N SER A 317 2.95 15.89 35.45
CA SER A 317 2.14 16.80 36.25
C SER A 317 0.65 16.62 36.00
N ALA A 318 -0.16 16.99 36.99
CA ALA A 318 -1.62 17.02 36.88
C ALA A 318 -2.12 18.42 37.22
N THR A 319 -2.93 19.01 36.34
CA THR A 319 -3.60 20.29 36.60
C THR A 319 -4.56 20.16 37.78
N THR A 320 -4.51 21.09 38.73
CA THR A 320 -5.40 21.11 39.91
C THR A 320 -6.35 22.30 39.94
N ALA A 321 -6.09 23.33 39.13
CA ALA A 321 -6.94 24.50 38.95
C ALA A 321 -6.78 25.13 37.55
N GLY A 322 -7.82 25.82 37.09
CA GLY A 322 -7.88 26.59 35.83
C GLY A 322 -9.00 26.12 34.91
N ALA A 323 -9.45 27.00 34.00
CA ALA A 323 -10.40 26.67 32.95
C ALA A 323 -9.81 25.64 31.95
N PRO A 324 -10.63 24.85 31.24
CA PRO A 324 -10.14 23.93 30.21
C PRO A 324 -9.13 24.60 29.24
N GLY A 325 -7.97 23.98 29.05
CA GLY A 325 -6.88 24.52 28.22
C GLY A 325 -5.97 25.54 28.91
N THR A 326 -6.33 26.01 30.10
CA THR A 326 -5.47 26.83 30.98
C THR A 326 -5.07 26.05 32.23
N ARG A 327 -3.98 26.48 32.86
CA ARG A 327 -3.47 25.90 34.11
C ARG A 327 -3.14 27.04 35.09
N ALA A 328 -3.90 27.10 36.19
CA ALA A 328 -3.67 28.03 37.28
C ALA A 328 -2.85 27.39 38.42
N ALA A 329 -3.01 26.08 38.64
CA ALA A 329 -2.21 25.32 39.60
C ALA A 329 -2.04 23.86 39.14
N HIS A 330 -1.03 23.18 39.68
CA HIS A 330 -0.75 21.77 39.40
C HIS A 330 0.01 21.11 40.55
N ILE A 331 0.08 19.78 40.50
CA ILE A 331 1.05 18.96 41.23
C ILE A 331 2.07 18.34 40.26
N GLY A 332 3.25 17.99 40.74
CA GLY A 332 4.35 17.50 39.92
C GLY A 332 5.12 18.65 39.25
N GLY A 333 5.58 18.42 38.02
CA GLY A 333 6.45 19.35 37.28
C GLY A 333 5.72 20.28 36.31
N ASP A 334 6.47 20.79 35.35
CA ASP A 334 6.04 21.74 34.31
C ASP A 334 5.54 21.09 33.02
N VAL A 335 5.70 19.77 32.88
CA VAL A 335 5.22 18.97 31.72
C VAL A 335 4.12 18.02 32.13
N ALA A 336 3.08 17.92 31.31
CA ALA A 336 1.95 17.00 31.48
C ALA A 336 1.81 16.08 30.27
N LEU A 337 1.51 14.81 30.52
CA LEU A 337 0.97 13.95 29.48
C LEU A 337 -0.44 14.44 29.15
N ASN A 338 -0.61 14.93 27.93
CA ASN A 338 -1.90 15.43 27.48
C ASN A 338 -2.77 14.30 26.98
N THR A 339 -2.23 13.42 26.14
CA THR A 339 -2.93 12.25 25.62
C THR A 339 -1.99 11.06 25.53
N LEU A 340 -2.55 9.86 25.61
CA LEU A 340 -1.76 8.63 25.56
C LEU A 340 -1.11 8.46 24.18
N PRO A 341 0.14 7.95 24.11
CA PRO A 341 0.79 7.69 22.83
C PRO A 341 -0.02 6.73 21.94
N SER A 342 -0.57 7.25 20.85
CA SER A 342 -1.26 6.46 19.83
C SER A 342 -0.28 5.83 18.84
N ALA A 343 -0.68 4.71 18.24
CA ALA A 343 0.20 3.95 17.34
C ALA A 343 0.50 4.74 16.06
N TYR A 344 1.78 4.74 15.67
CA TYR A 344 2.21 5.17 14.35
C TYR A 344 1.98 4.07 13.31
N ALA A 345 1.69 4.44 12.07
CA ALA A 345 1.69 3.51 10.94
C ALA A 345 3.04 3.63 10.21
N ALA A 346 3.69 2.49 9.96
CA ALA A 346 4.95 2.44 9.23
C ALA A 346 4.91 1.36 8.15
N THR A 347 5.74 1.53 7.12
CA THR A 347 6.02 0.48 6.13
C THR A 347 7.34 -0.17 6.48
N GLY A 348 7.38 -1.51 6.46
CA GLY A 348 8.57 -2.28 6.80
C GLY A 348 9.74 -1.91 5.90
N ASN A 349 10.94 -1.86 6.49
CA ASN A 349 12.20 -1.48 5.86
C ASN A 349 12.29 -0.04 5.31
N ALA A 350 11.21 0.74 5.35
CA ALA A 350 11.20 2.16 4.98
C ALA A 350 11.36 3.05 6.22
N THR A 351 11.88 4.27 6.04
CA THR A 351 12.00 5.25 7.11
C THR A 351 10.70 6.06 7.24
N LEU A 352 10.05 5.95 8.40
CA LEU A 352 9.00 6.86 8.82
C LEU A 352 9.64 8.12 9.41
N THR A 353 9.40 9.27 8.79
CA THR A 353 9.81 10.58 9.33
C THR A 353 8.58 11.36 9.79
N THR A 354 8.65 11.93 10.99
CA THR A 354 7.59 12.79 11.54
C THR A 354 8.10 14.21 11.74
N THR A 355 7.17 15.16 11.73
CA THR A 355 7.43 16.54 12.14
C THR A 355 7.17 16.68 13.64
N PRO A 356 7.58 17.78 14.29
CA PRO A 356 7.27 17.98 15.72
C PRO A 356 5.76 17.91 16.03
N ALA A 357 4.93 18.44 15.11
CA ALA A 357 3.47 18.44 15.25
C ALA A 357 2.84 17.04 15.17
N SER A 358 3.46 16.13 14.40
CA SER A 358 2.98 14.75 14.23
C SER A 358 3.78 13.72 15.01
N GLY A 359 4.91 14.10 15.63
CA GLY A 359 5.82 13.27 16.40
C GLY A 359 5.48 13.18 17.88
N LEU A 360 6.49 12.96 18.72
CA LEU A 360 6.33 12.68 20.16
C LEU A 360 5.78 13.89 20.94
N GLY A 361 6.11 15.10 20.50
CA GLY A 361 5.69 16.36 21.13
C GLY A 361 4.17 16.51 21.25
N ARG A 362 3.40 15.92 20.33
CA ARG A 362 1.93 16.03 20.31
C ARG A 362 1.25 15.45 21.56
N PHE A 363 1.91 14.49 22.22
CA PHE A 363 1.38 13.80 23.39
C PHE A 363 1.52 14.60 24.68
N TYR A 364 2.38 15.62 24.70
CA TYR A 364 2.70 16.38 25.89
C TYR A 364 2.23 17.84 25.80
N ARG A 365 2.08 18.46 26.96
CA ARG A 365 1.87 19.90 27.10
C ARG A 365 2.83 20.42 28.16
N VAL A 366 3.41 21.58 27.89
CA VAL A 366 4.32 22.26 28.80
C VAL A 366 3.63 23.50 29.30
N TYR A 367 3.79 23.78 30.58
CA TYR A 367 3.21 24.91 31.27
C TYR A 367 4.31 25.69 31.98
N PRO A 368 4.16 27.02 32.12
CA PRO A 368 5.09 27.79 32.92
C PRO A 368 5.06 27.32 34.39
N PRO A 369 6.20 27.27 35.10
CA PRO A 369 6.25 26.84 36.50
C PRO A 369 5.45 27.75 37.43
N THR A 370 5.27 29.01 37.03
CA THR A 370 4.41 29.99 37.70
C THR A 370 3.41 30.57 36.70
N PRO A 371 2.17 30.88 37.12
CA PRO A 371 1.20 31.54 36.25
C PRO A 371 1.77 32.82 35.62
N GLY A 372 1.68 32.92 34.29
CA GLY A 372 2.23 34.06 33.54
C GLY A 372 3.75 34.06 33.31
N GLY A 373 4.46 33.04 33.80
CA GLY A 373 5.90 32.86 33.57
C GLY A 373 6.26 32.38 32.16
N ALA A 374 7.56 32.24 31.88
CA ALA A 374 8.05 31.68 30.64
C ALA A 374 7.79 30.17 30.56
N THR A 375 7.27 29.68 29.44
CA THR A 375 7.08 28.24 29.20
C THR A 375 8.44 27.56 29.00
N PRO A 376 8.75 26.52 29.79
CA PRO A 376 9.97 25.73 29.66
C PRO A 376 10.11 25.08 28.29
N THR A 377 11.36 24.84 27.88
CA THR A 377 11.61 24.09 26.65
C THR A 377 11.49 22.60 26.93
N LEU A 378 10.69 21.89 26.15
CA LEU A 378 10.60 20.43 26.18
C LEU A 378 11.57 19.82 25.17
N THR A 379 12.33 18.83 25.63
CA THR A 379 13.37 18.14 24.86
C THR A 379 13.11 16.64 24.87
N PHE A 380 13.37 15.98 23.75
CA PHE A 380 13.22 14.52 23.59
C PHE A 380 14.55 13.86 23.23
N SER A 381 14.67 12.58 23.58
CA SER A 381 15.77 11.71 23.15
C SER A 381 15.29 10.28 22.89
N GLY A 382 15.94 9.57 21.97
CA GLY A 382 15.53 8.23 21.50
C GLY A 382 16.43 7.11 22.02
N ASN A 383 15.81 5.98 22.37
CA ASN A 383 16.47 4.79 22.92
C ASN A 383 16.19 3.53 22.07
N GLY A 384 16.03 3.68 20.75
CA GLY A 384 15.73 2.57 19.82
C GLY A 384 14.28 2.09 19.87
N SER A 385 14.03 0.87 19.41
CA SER A 385 12.72 0.22 19.52
C SER A 385 12.79 -1.14 20.22
N ALA A 386 11.63 -1.66 20.63
CA ALA A 386 11.53 -2.94 21.33
C ALA A 386 11.96 -4.14 20.47
N ARG A 387 11.76 -4.07 19.15
CA ARG A 387 12.15 -5.13 18.21
C ARG A 387 13.50 -4.91 17.53
N GLY A 388 14.25 -3.88 17.94
CA GLY A 388 15.58 -3.60 17.38
C GLY A 388 15.55 -2.81 16.06
N GLY A 389 14.48 -2.05 15.81
CA GLY A 389 14.47 -1.00 14.80
C GLY A 389 15.37 0.19 15.20
N THR A 390 15.77 0.98 14.21
CA THR A 390 16.59 2.18 14.41
C THR A 390 15.68 3.39 14.60
N LEU A 391 15.90 4.12 15.68
CA LEU A 391 15.15 5.33 16.03
C LEU A 391 16.12 6.47 16.28
N SER A 392 15.96 7.57 15.54
CA SER A 392 16.63 8.85 15.78
C SER A 392 15.57 9.88 16.15
N VAL A 393 15.71 10.51 17.31
CA VAL A 393 14.76 11.51 17.84
C VAL A 393 15.50 12.84 17.97
N ASN A 394 14.90 13.89 17.42
CA ASN A 394 15.37 15.26 17.59
C ASN A 394 14.82 15.84 18.90
N ALA A 395 15.49 16.87 19.43
CA ALA A 395 15.10 17.51 20.67
C ALA A 395 13.66 18.06 20.64
N ASP A 396 13.16 18.48 19.49
CA ASP A 396 11.78 19.00 19.31
C ASP A 396 10.69 17.90 19.26
N GLY A 397 11.07 16.62 19.36
CA GLY A 397 10.16 15.48 19.33
C GLY A 397 9.81 14.97 17.94
N SER A 398 10.35 15.58 16.87
CA SER A 398 10.39 14.94 15.55
C SER A 398 11.32 13.72 15.58
N PHE A 399 11.03 12.72 14.76
CA PHE A 399 11.85 11.51 14.72
C PHE A 399 11.88 10.85 13.35
N ALA A 400 12.92 10.04 13.13
CA ALA A 400 13.04 9.08 12.04
C ALA A 400 13.11 7.67 12.60
N PHE A 401 12.21 6.79 12.16
CA PHE A 401 12.15 5.39 12.56
C PHE A 401 12.25 4.48 11.34
N THR A 402 13.10 3.45 11.41
CA THR A 402 13.11 2.35 10.45
C THR A 402 13.00 1.03 11.21
N SER A 403 12.07 0.17 10.82
CA SER A 403 11.84 -1.12 11.48
C SER A 403 13.08 -2.04 11.41
N ARG A 404 13.03 -3.15 12.16
CA ARG A 404 13.99 -4.23 11.94
C ARG A 404 13.84 -4.77 10.52
N ALA A 405 14.95 -5.18 9.93
CA ALA A 405 14.97 -5.75 8.59
C ALA A 405 14.03 -6.96 8.51
N GLY A 406 13.11 -6.94 7.55
CA GLY A 406 12.15 -8.01 7.33
C GLY A 406 10.82 -7.86 8.08
N ASP A 407 10.62 -6.87 8.95
CA ASP A 407 9.30 -6.62 9.54
C ASP A 407 8.27 -6.19 8.46
N GLY A 408 6.97 -6.44 8.69
CA GLY A 408 5.88 -6.05 7.79
C GLY A 408 5.44 -7.11 6.76
N ALA A 409 5.88 -8.36 6.93
CA ALA A 409 5.47 -9.47 6.08
C ALA A 409 3.96 -9.82 6.22
N GLY A 410 3.40 -10.46 5.19
CA GLY A 410 2.02 -11.01 5.22
C GLY A 410 0.93 -10.05 4.75
N ALA A 411 1.27 -8.81 4.41
CA ALA A 411 0.34 -7.87 3.78
C ALA A 411 0.10 -8.23 2.31
N THR A 412 -1.07 -7.84 1.78
CA THR A 412 -1.36 -7.89 0.35
C THR A 412 -0.96 -6.57 -0.30
N LEU A 413 -0.13 -6.64 -1.33
CA LEU A 413 0.27 -5.50 -2.15
C LEU A 413 -0.72 -5.30 -3.30
N THR A 414 -1.24 -4.09 -3.43
CA THR A 414 -2.08 -3.68 -4.57
C THR A 414 -1.48 -2.45 -5.24
N ARG A 415 -1.49 -2.45 -6.57
CA ARG A 415 -1.14 -1.29 -7.40
C ARG A 415 -2.39 -0.49 -7.73
N GLY A 416 -2.39 0.80 -7.41
CA GLY A 416 -3.40 1.78 -7.79
C GLY A 416 -3.02 2.57 -9.06
N ALA A 417 -3.79 3.62 -9.34
CA ALA A 417 -3.50 4.55 -10.42
C ALA A 417 -2.18 5.31 -10.18
N GLY A 418 -1.50 5.66 -11.27
CA GLY A 418 -0.26 6.45 -11.22
C GLY A 418 0.90 5.76 -10.50
N ASP A 419 0.98 4.42 -10.57
CA ASP A 419 1.99 3.62 -9.88
C ASP A 419 2.03 3.85 -8.35
N THR A 420 0.86 4.08 -7.74
CA THR A 420 0.72 4.09 -6.28
C THR A 420 0.59 2.67 -5.74
N PHE A 421 1.17 2.39 -4.59
CA PHE A 421 1.15 1.07 -3.96
C PHE A 421 0.52 1.12 -2.57
N THR A 422 -0.35 0.17 -2.27
CA THR A 422 -0.99 0.07 -0.96
C THR A 422 -0.81 -1.32 -0.40
N PHE A 423 -0.42 -1.40 0.87
CA PHE A 423 -0.41 -2.63 1.64
C PHE A 423 -1.67 -2.72 2.49
N SER A 424 -2.42 -3.80 2.30
CA SER A 424 -3.69 -4.03 3.01
C SER A 424 -3.82 -5.47 3.48
N GLY A 425 -4.65 -5.69 4.50
CA GLY A 425 -4.76 -7.00 5.14
C GLY A 425 -3.44 -7.43 5.80
N GLY A 426 -3.40 -8.69 6.25
CA GLY A 426 -2.31 -9.18 7.09
C GLY A 426 -2.38 -8.61 8.50
N ALA A 427 -1.79 -9.34 9.44
CA ALA A 427 -1.66 -8.87 10.81
C ALA A 427 -0.39 -8.02 10.91
N PRO A 428 -0.47 -6.72 11.28
CA PRO A 428 0.70 -5.86 11.25
C PRO A 428 1.75 -6.35 12.24
N THR A 429 3.03 -6.20 11.88
CA THR A 429 4.11 -6.45 12.83
C THR A 429 4.14 -5.28 13.80
N ALA A 430 3.96 -5.58 15.09
CA ALA A 430 3.86 -4.55 16.09
C ALA A 430 5.20 -4.31 16.79
N ASP A 431 5.61 -3.05 16.92
CA ASP A 431 6.83 -2.62 17.59
C ASP A 431 6.54 -1.40 18.50
N THR A 432 7.52 -1.03 19.32
CA THR A 432 7.39 0.03 20.31
C THR A 432 8.64 0.91 20.28
N LEU A 433 8.47 2.18 19.96
CA LEU A 433 9.50 3.21 20.07
C LEU A 433 9.79 3.46 21.56
N ARG A 434 11.07 3.57 21.92
CA ARG A 434 11.50 3.93 23.28
C ARG A 434 12.12 5.31 23.27
N TYR A 435 11.70 6.18 24.17
CA TYR A 435 12.20 7.55 24.26
C TYR A 435 12.23 8.05 25.71
N SER A 436 12.93 9.15 25.91
CA SER A 436 12.90 9.95 27.14
C SER A 436 12.54 11.38 26.79
N LEU A 437 12.12 12.14 27.80
CA LEU A 437 11.86 13.57 27.66
C LEU A 437 12.33 14.34 28.90
N SER A 438 12.67 15.61 28.71
CA SER A 438 13.05 16.51 29.78
C SER A 438 12.65 17.95 29.50
N THR A 439 12.38 18.74 30.53
CA THR A 439 12.20 20.18 30.43
C THR A 439 13.45 20.93 30.86
N SER A 440 13.58 22.19 30.42
CA SER A 440 14.68 23.08 30.82
C SER A 440 14.72 23.40 32.33
N THR A 441 13.68 23.02 33.08
CA THR A 441 13.62 23.18 34.54
C THR A 441 14.03 21.91 35.31
N GLY A 442 14.38 20.83 34.60
CA GLY A 442 14.86 19.58 35.19
C GLY A 442 13.79 18.51 35.36
N CYS A 443 12.56 18.72 34.88
CA CYS A 443 11.55 17.66 34.92
C CYS A 443 11.82 16.62 33.85
N ALA A 444 11.98 15.34 34.21
CA ALA A 444 12.37 14.30 33.27
C ALA A 444 11.54 13.01 33.42
N GLY A 445 11.26 12.37 32.27
CA GLY A 445 10.64 11.06 32.17
C GLY A 445 11.49 10.13 31.31
N SER A 446 11.95 9.02 31.89
CA SER A 446 12.74 7.99 31.20
C SER A 446 11.88 6.79 30.80
N ASN A 447 12.36 6.01 29.82
CA ASN A 447 11.74 4.73 29.39
C ASN A 447 10.29 4.86 28.90
N GLN A 448 9.95 6.00 28.30
CA GLN A 448 8.64 6.21 27.69
C GLN A 448 8.51 5.41 26.40
N THR A 449 7.28 5.05 26.06
CA THR A 449 7.00 4.21 24.90
C THR A 449 5.91 4.76 24.01
N ALA A 450 6.05 4.56 22.70
CA ALA A 450 5.01 4.86 21.71
C ALA A 450 4.89 3.68 20.73
N PRO A 451 3.67 3.18 20.43
CA PRO A 451 3.53 2.02 19.57
C PRO A 451 3.71 2.38 18.10
N VAL A 452 4.13 1.40 17.30
CA VAL A 452 4.20 1.50 15.84
C VAL A 452 3.75 0.17 15.22
N ASN A 453 2.81 0.26 14.28
CA ASN A 453 2.30 -0.87 13.52
C ASN A 453 2.90 -0.84 12.12
N ILE A 454 3.65 -1.89 11.80
CA ILE A 454 4.39 -2.02 10.54
C ILE A 454 3.58 -2.91 9.60
N ASN A 455 3.15 -2.37 8.48
CA ASN A 455 2.37 -3.10 7.48
C ASN A 455 2.98 -3.01 6.08
N GLY A 456 3.16 -4.18 5.45
CA GLY A 456 3.87 -4.30 4.19
C GLY A 456 5.37 -4.04 4.32
N ARG A 457 6.11 -4.32 3.25
CA ARG A 457 7.57 -4.20 3.25
C ARG A 457 8.11 -3.78 1.88
N VAL A 458 9.08 -2.88 1.91
CA VAL A 458 9.83 -2.44 0.74
C VAL A 458 11.31 -2.81 0.89
N TRP A 459 11.86 -3.58 -0.03
CA TRP A 459 13.30 -3.83 -0.09
C TRP A 459 13.99 -2.82 -0.97
N PHE A 460 15.06 -2.19 -0.47
CA PHE A 460 15.79 -1.16 -1.20
C PHE A 460 17.10 -1.71 -1.77
N VAL A 461 17.38 -1.38 -3.03
CA VAL A 461 18.61 -1.73 -3.73
C VAL A 461 19.28 -0.46 -4.23
N ASN A 462 20.57 -0.29 -3.94
CA ASN A 462 21.41 0.79 -4.44
C ASN A 462 22.83 0.28 -4.72
N GLY A 463 23.18 0.19 -6.00
CA GLY A 463 24.46 -0.37 -6.46
C GLY A 463 25.69 0.48 -6.14
N ALA A 464 25.49 1.75 -5.77
CA ALA A 464 26.57 2.64 -5.33
C ALA A 464 26.86 2.56 -3.81
N GLY A 465 26.03 1.85 -3.04
CA GLY A 465 26.19 1.72 -1.59
C GLY A 465 27.11 0.57 -1.16
N ALA A 466 27.52 0.57 0.11
CA ALA A 466 28.44 -0.43 0.68
C ALA A 466 27.86 -1.86 0.86
N GLY A 467 26.62 -2.10 0.40
CA GLY A 467 25.88 -3.34 0.65
C GLY A 467 25.38 -3.42 2.09
N GLY A 468 24.06 -3.36 2.27
CA GLY A 468 23.40 -3.43 3.56
C GLY A 468 22.42 -4.59 3.69
N ASP A 469 21.45 -4.42 4.57
CA ASP A 469 20.42 -5.43 4.90
C ASP A 469 19.10 -5.20 4.15
N GLY A 470 19.07 -4.29 3.19
CA GLY A 470 17.92 -4.02 2.32
C GLY A 470 16.91 -3.03 2.86
N ARG A 471 17.18 -2.41 4.01
CA ARG A 471 16.39 -1.26 4.50
C ARG A 471 16.78 0.02 3.76
N GLN A 472 15.90 1.02 3.76
CA GLN A 472 16.14 2.32 3.10
C GLN A 472 17.49 2.98 3.46
N PRO A 473 17.90 3.07 4.75
CA PRO A 473 19.20 3.63 5.11
C PRO A 473 20.39 2.68 4.85
N SER A 474 20.13 1.39 4.62
CA SER A 474 21.14 0.34 4.42
C SER A 474 20.73 -0.60 3.28
N PRO A 475 20.60 -0.10 2.04
CA PRO A 475 20.07 -0.86 0.91
C PRO A 475 21.02 -1.99 0.51
N PHE A 476 20.47 -3.04 -0.11
CA PHE A 476 21.30 -4.05 -0.78
C PHE A 476 22.09 -3.41 -1.93
N SER A 477 23.28 -3.93 -2.22
CA SER A 477 24.06 -3.50 -3.39
C SER A 477 23.63 -4.19 -4.69
N THR A 478 22.89 -5.30 -4.61
CA THR A 478 22.46 -6.08 -5.78
C THR A 478 20.96 -6.39 -5.73
N VAL A 479 20.35 -6.53 -6.91
CA VAL A 479 18.94 -6.97 -7.02
C VAL A 479 18.79 -8.46 -6.67
N SER A 480 19.85 -9.26 -6.81
CA SER A 480 19.88 -10.67 -6.38
C SER A 480 19.73 -10.83 -4.86
N ALA A 481 20.33 -9.94 -4.06
CA ALA A 481 20.15 -9.96 -2.60
C ALA A 481 18.72 -9.60 -2.21
N ALA A 482 18.10 -8.61 -2.87
CA ALA A 482 16.68 -8.29 -2.68
C ALA A 482 15.75 -9.43 -3.11
N GLN A 483 16.05 -10.10 -4.23
CA GLN A 483 15.31 -11.28 -4.67
C GLN A 483 15.35 -12.40 -3.61
N ALA A 484 16.52 -12.65 -3.02
CA ALA A 484 16.69 -13.67 -1.99
C ALA A 484 15.89 -13.33 -0.71
N ALA A 485 15.96 -12.07 -0.27
CA ALA A 485 15.33 -11.62 0.97
C ALA A 485 13.80 -11.44 0.86
N SER A 486 13.30 -11.07 -0.32
CA SER A 486 11.88 -10.75 -0.50
C SER A 486 10.95 -11.97 -0.46
N GLY A 487 9.68 -11.78 -0.09
CA GLY A 487 8.61 -12.77 -0.15
C GLY A 487 7.51 -12.37 -1.14
N PRO A 488 6.54 -13.26 -1.42
CA PRO A 488 5.33 -12.88 -2.16
C PRO A 488 4.69 -11.61 -1.60
N SER A 489 4.08 -10.79 -2.46
CA SER A 489 3.49 -9.49 -2.10
C SER A 489 4.45 -8.42 -1.57
N ASP A 490 5.77 -8.62 -1.59
CA ASP A 490 6.73 -7.54 -1.28
C ASP A 490 6.91 -6.57 -2.46
N LEU A 491 7.35 -5.36 -2.13
CA LEU A 491 7.83 -4.37 -3.10
C LEU A 491 9.36 -4.30 -3.06
N ILE A 492 10.01 -4.25 -4.23
CA ILE A 492 11.45 -4.03 -4.38
C ILE A 492 11.68 -2.69 -5.06
N HIS A 493 12.34 -1.75 -4.40
CA HIS A 493 12.77 -0.50 -5.00
C HIS A 493 14.22 -0.59 -5.48
N VAL A 494 14.47 -0.18 -6.72
CA VAL A 494 15.80 -0.17 -7.34
C VAL A 494 16.20 1.27 -7.62
N ALA A 495 17.22 1.77 -6.93
CA ALA A 495 17.76 3.11 -7.12
C ALA A 495 18.43 3.25 -8.51
N SER A 496 18.60 4.47 -9.01
CA SER A 496 19.29 4.76 -10.28
C SER A 496 20.63 4.04 -10.39
N GLY A 497 20.93 3.46 -11.56
CA GLY A 497 22.18 2.76 -11.81
C GLY A 497 22.06 1.61 -12.81
N THR A 498 23.16 0.92 -13.07
CA THR A 498 23.17 -0.34 -13.85
C THR A 498 23.53 -1.49 -12.93
N TYR A 499 22.66 -2.50 -12.88
CA TYR A 499 22.77 -3.66 -12.00
C TYR A 499 23.07 -4.89 -12.84
N SER A 500 24.37 -5.16 -13.04
CA SER A 500 24.84 -6.34 -13.76
C SER A 500 24.87 -7.56 -12.85
N GLN A 501 24.24 -8.67 -13.27
CA GLN A 501 24.24 -9.92 -12.51
C GLN A 501 24.25 -11.16 -13.42
N PRO A 502 24.81 -12.29 -12.95
CA PRO A 502 24.97 -13.48 -13.78
C PRO A 502 23.67 -14.27 -13.96
N THR A 503 22.68 -14.10 -13.08
CA THR A 503 21.46 -14.90 -13.04
C THR A 503 20.21 -14.05 -13.19
N THR A 504 19.13 -14.65 -13.70
CA THR A 504 17.82 -14.03 -13.88
C THR A 504 17.27 -13.38 -12.61
N PHE A 505 16.63 -12.21 -12.76
CA PHE A 505 15.82 -11.61 -11.70
C PHE A 505 14.42 -12.25 -11.69
N THR A 506 14.16 -13.16 -10.78
CA THR A 506 12.89 -13.89 -10.68
C THR A 506 12.00 -13.24 -9.64
N LEU A 507 10.84 -12.75 -10.06
CA LEU A 507 9.80 -12.25 -9.16
C LEU A 507 8.98 -13.40 -8.57
N LYS A 508 8.48 -13.20 -7.35
CA LYS A 508 7.54 -14.08 -6.65
C LYS A 508 6.12 -13.56 -6.82
N ASN A 509 5.12 -14.37 -6.50
CA ASN A 509 3.71 -14.01 -6.67
C ASN A 509 3.36 -12.64 -6.06
N ALA A 510 2.60 -11.84 -6.80
CA ALA A 510 2.13 -10.51 -6.40
C ALA A 510 3.23 -9.49 -6.00
N GLN A 511 4.50 -9.75 -6.35
CA GLN A 511 5.57 -8.77 -6.12
C GLN A 511 5.56 -7.64 -7.14
N ALA A 512 6.05 -6.48 -6.70
CA ALA A 512 6.36 -5.35 -7.57
C ALA A 512 7.86 -5.01 -7.52
N ALA A 513 8.45 -4.67 -8.68
CA ALA A 513 9.73 -3.97 -8.73
C ALA A 513 9.55 -2.56 -9.31
N VAL A 514 10.01 -1.57 -8.56
CA VAL A 514 9.87 -0.14 -8.86
C VAL A 514 11.26 0.46 -8.99
N GLY A 515 11.65 0.82 -10.20
CA GLY A 515 12.87 1.56 -10.45
C GLY A 515 12.72 3.05 -10.13
N ALA A 516 13.84 3.71 -9.85
CA ALA A 516 13.90 5.15 -9.61
C ALA A 516 13.39 6.01 -10.78
N GLY A 517 13.09 5.47 -11.97
CA GLY A 517 12.46 6.23 -13.06
C GLY A 517 11.04 6.72 -12.75
N THR A 518 10.41 6.20 -11.69
CA THR A 518 9.11 6.63 -11.17
C THR A 518 9.22 6.88 -9.67
N ALA A 519 8.43 7.82 -9.13
CA ALA A 519 8.37 8.06 -7.69
C ALA A 519 7.84 6.83 -6.93
N LEU A 520 8.42 6.53 -5.78
CA LEU A 520 7.97 5.44 -4.92
C LEU A 520 6.89 5.94 -3.96
N ASN A 521 5.63 5.72 -4.33
CA ASN A 521 4.47 6.10 -3.52
C ASN A 521 3.86 4.87 -2.84
N VAL A 522 3.88 4.84 -1.50
CA VAL A 522 3.41 3.71 -0.68
C VAL A 522 2.47 4.20 0.42
N ASN A 523 1.31 3.57 0.56
CA ASN A 523 0.30 3.88 1.60
C ASN A 523 -0.06 5.38 1.66
N GLY A 524 -0.16 6.02 0.49
CA GLY A 524 -0.47 7.45 0.36
C GLY A 524 0.70 8.40 0.61
N SER A 525 1.91 7.90 0.90
CA SER A 525 3.10 8.71 1.14
C SER A 525 4.16 8.52 0.03
N THR A 526 4.81 9.59 -0.40
CA THR A 526 5.98 9.51 -1.29
C THR A 526 7.23 9.22 -0.46
N LEU A 527 7.77 8.01 -0.59
CA LEU A 527 9.00 7.61 0.11
C LEU A 527 10.26 8.11 -0.60
N LEU A 528 10.26 8.08 -1.94
CA LEU A 528 11.35 8.55 -2.79
C LEU A 528 10.77 9.23 -4.04
N THR A 529 11.36 10.35 -4.46
CA THR A 529 10.98 11.04 -5.70
C THR A 529 11.50 10.30 -6.93
N ALA A 530 10.92 10.60 -8.10
CA ALA A 530 11.45 10.09 -9.36
C ALA A 530 12.86 10.66 -9.64
N GLY A 531 13.69 9.83 -10.26
CA GLY A 531 15.02 10.10 -10.77
C GLY A 531 15.20 9.40 -12.12
N SER A 532 16.38 8.85 -12.38
CA SER A 532 16.67 8.13 -13.62
C SER A 532 16.30 6.65 -13.52
N ALA A 533 15.69 6.09 -14.57
CA ALA A 533 15.36 4.68 -14.61
C ALA A 533 16.63 3.81 -14.49
N PRO A 534 16.70 2.87 -13.54
CA PRO A 534 17.80 1.92 -13.48
C PRO A 534 17.70 0.87 -14.58
N ILE A 535 18.84 0.23 -14.87
CA ILE A 535 18.93 -0.90 -15.79
C ILE A 535 19.22 -2.17 -14.98
N ILE A 536 18.32 -3.15 -15.04
CA ILE A 536 18.59 -4.51 -14.59
C ILE A 536 19.22 -5.24 -15.78
N GLN A 537 20.49 -5.63 -15.67
CA GLN A 537 21.25 -6.28 -16.72
C GLN A 537 21.65 -7.70 -16.29
N VAL A 538 21.04 -8.71 -16.92
CA VAL A 538 21.36 -10.11 -16.67
C VAL A 538 22.24 -10.65 -17.80
N THR A 539 23.43 -11.14 -17.46
CA THR A 539 24.39 -11.65 -18.45
C THR A 539 24.23 -13.15 -18.74
N GLY A 540 23.54 -13.90 -17.88
CA GLY A 540 23.36 -15.35 -17.99
C GLY A 540 21.92 -15.81 -17.80
N GLY A 541 21.02 -15.41 -18.72
CA GLY A 541 19.63 -15.81 -18.72
C GLY A 541 18.67 -14.69 -19.12
N ALA A 542 17.41 -14.84 -18.73
CA ALA A 542 16.41 -13.81 -18.93
C ALA A 542 16.66 -12.61 -18.01
N GLY A 543 16.29 -11.40 -18.43
CA GLY A 543 16.38 -10.20 -17.60
C GLY A 543 15.47 -10.32 -16.38
N VAL A 544 14.19 -10.66 -16.62
CA VAL A 544 13.19 -10.93 -15.57
C VAL A 544 12.38 -12.18 -15.89
N THR A 545 12.16 -13.03 -14.88
CA THR A 545 11.12 -14.08 -14.91
C THR A 545 9.95 -13.69 -14.03
N LEU A 546 8.74 -13.73 -14.60
CA LEU A 546 7.49 -13.43 -13.92
C LEU A 546 6.92 -14.69 -13.25
N ALA A 547 6.40 -14.49 -12.03
CA ALA A 547 5.41 -15.36 -11.41
C ALA A 547 4.01 -14.78 -11.62
N SER A 548 3.03 -15.13 -10.77
CA SER A 548 1.67 -14.64 -10.93
C SER A 548 1.50 -13.20 -10.42
N ASN A 549 0.81 -12.36 -11.19
CA ASN A 549 0.32 -11.03 -10.79
C ASN A 549 1.42 -10.01 -10.48
N ASN A 550 2.50 -9.99 -11.26
CA ASN A 550 3.63 -9.10 -11.02
C ASN A 550 3.50 -7.70 -11.60
N THR A 551 4.25 -6.76 -11.01
CA THR A 551 4.39 -5.38 -11.49
C THR A 551 5.85 -5.04 -11.72
N LEU A 552 6.16 -4.38 -12.85
CA LEU A 552 7.46 -3.74 -13.12
C LEU A 552 7.23 -2.30 -13.58
N THR A 553 7.76 -1.29 -12.88
CA THR A 553 7.63 0.11 -13.31
C THR A 553 8.91 0.91 -13.09
N GLY A 554 9.13 1.95 -13.89
CA GLY A 554 10.20 2.93 -13.68
C GLY A 554 11.61 2.41 -13.92
N LEU A 555 11.79 1.29 -14.65
CA LEU A 555 13.08 0.65 -14.92
C LEU A 555 13.23 0.17 -16.37
N SER A 556 14.46 -0.20 -16.72
CA SER A 556 14.83 -0.93 -17.94
C SER A 556 15.25 -2.36 -17.59
N VAL A 557 14.89 -3.32 -18.46
CA VAL A 557 15.27 -4.73 -18.33
C VAL A 557 16.12 -5.14 -19.52
N GLN A 558 17.26 -5.78 -19.25
CA GLN A 558 18.12 -6.38 -20.27
C GLN A 558 18.50 -7.80 -19.85
N GLY A 559 18.23 -8.78 -20.71
CA GLY A 559 18.69 -10.16 -20.52
C GLY A 559 19.55 -10.64 -21.67
N SER A 560 20.34 -11.68 -21.41
CA SER A 560 21.15 -12.30 -22.46
C SER A 560 20.32 -13.21 -23.34
N THR A 561 19.44 -14.04 -22.76
CA THR A 561 18.51 -14.90 -23.52
C THR A 561 17.20 -14.19 -23.82
N ASP A 562 16.42 -13.83 -22.80
CA ASP A 562 15.14 -13.11 -22.98
C ASP A 562 15.15 -11.80 -22.18
N GLY A 563 14.38 -10.80 -22.56
CA GLY A 563 14.16 -9.60 -21.75
C GLY A 563 13.28 -9.93 -20.56
N ILE A 564 12.00 -10.24 -20.82
CA ILE A 564 11.03 -10.68 -19.82
C ILE A 564 10.39 -11.99 -20.27
N THR A 565 10.33 -12.98 -19.37
CA THR A 565 9.71 -14.28 -19.63
C THR A 565 8.68 -14.64 -18.55
N GLY A 566 7.62 -15.37 -18.92
CA GLY A 566 6.60 -15.81 -17.98
C GLY A 566 5.57 -16.76 -18.59
N THR A 567 5.14 -17.75 -17.80
CA THR A 567 4.08 -18.70 -18.15
C THR A 567 3.05 -18.75 -17.03
N ASN A 568 1.76 -18.74 -17.35
CA ASN A 568 0.67 -18.74 -16.35
C ASN A 568 0.81 -17.58 -15.34
N PHE A 569 1.21 -16.41 -15.84
CA PHE A 569 1.64 -15.27 -15.03
C PHE A 569 0.48 -14.43 -14.48
N GLY A 570 -0.77 -14.85 -14.66
CA GLY A 570 -1.94 -14.06 -14.28
C GLY A 570 -1.95 -12.73 -15.01
N THR A 571 -1.88 -11.61 -14.28
CA THR A 571 -1.73 -10.27 -14.88
C THR A 571 -0.33 -9.70 -14.70
N PHE A 572 0.34 -9.31 -15.78
CA PHE A 572 1.59 -8.54 -15.72
C PHE A 572 1.31 -7.06 -15.96
N ASN A 573 1.59 -6.21 -14.97
CA ASN A 573 1.51 -4.75 -15.11
C ASN A 573 2.90 -4.14 -15.33
N GLY A 574 3.05 -3.30 -16.34
CA GLY A 574 4.34 -2.80 -16.78
C GLY A 574 4.33 -1.33 -17.23
N THR A 575 5.27 -0.52 -16.76
CA THR A 575 5.60 0.79 -17.36
C THR A 575 7.11 0.95 -17.41
N LEU A 576 7.71 0.62 -18.55
CA LEU A 576 9.15 0.40 -18.71
C LEU A 576 9.77 1.36 -19.71
N THR A 577 11.02 1.72 -19.47
CA THR A 577 11.80 2.53 -20.43
C THR A 577 12.33 1.65 -21.56
N GLN A 578 12.82 0.46 -21.26
CA GLN A 578 13.31 -0.49 -22.26
C GLN A 578 13.11 -1.94 -21.79
N VAL A 579 12.83 -2.83 -22.74
CA VAL A 579 13.04 -4.26 -22.59
C VAL A 579 13.93 -4.75 -23.72
N LYS A 580 15.06 -5.39 -23.37
CA LYS A 580 16.07 -5.84 -24.33
C LYS A 580 16.48 -7.29 -24.12
N ALA A 581 16.67 -8.02 -25.21
CA ALA A 581 17.36 -9.30 -25.25
C ALA A 581 18.53 -9.26 -26.25
N SER A 582 19.72 -9.70 -25.85
CA SER A 582 20.90 -9.70 -26.74
C SER A 582 20.99 -10.92 -27.66
N SER A 583 20.44 -12.07 -27.26
CA SER A 583 20.44 -13.31 -28.05
C SER A 583 19.13 -14.11 -27.92
N GLY A 584 17.99 -13.43 -27.86
CA GLY A 584 16.66 -14.05 -27.83
C GLY A 584 15.51 -13.03 -27.77
N LEU A 585 14.45 -13.32 -27.02
CA LEU A 585 13.18 -12.60 -27.13
C LEU A 585 13.11 -11.40 -26.18
N ALA A 586 12.75 -10.21 -26.65
CA ALA A 586 12.43 -9.09 -25.75
C ALA A 586 11.31 -9.46 -24.76
N LEU A 587 10.26 -10.11 -25.26
CA LEU A 587 9.15 -10.63 -24.46
C LEU A 587 8.85 -12.07 -24.85
N ASN A 588 8.81 -12.97 -23.87
CA ASN A 588 8.45 -14.37 -24.03
C ASN A 588 7.33 -14.72 -23.03
N LEU A 589 6.10 -14.36 -23.39
CA LEU A 589 4.94 -14.46 -22.49
C LEU A 589 3.95 -15.50 -22.99
N LYS A 590 3.55 -16.40 -22.10
CA LYS A 590 2.61 -17.49 -22.37
C LYS A 590 1.51 -17.56 -21.32
N SER A 591 0.24 -17.66 -21.71
CA SER A 591 -0.90 -17.83 -20.78
C SER A 591 -0.97 -16.74 -19.69
N GLY A 592 -1.72 -15.66 -19.96
CA GLY A 592 -1.93 -14.56 -19.01
C GLY A 592 -2.46 -13.29 -19.67
N ALA A 593 -2.49 -12.19 -18.91
CA ALA A 593 -2.89 -10.88 -19.40
C ALA A 593 -1.75 -9.87 -19.20
N VAL A 594 -1.30 -9.26 -20.29
CA VAL A 594 -0.28 -8.20 -20.23
C VAL A 594 -0.95 -6.83 -20.15
N ASN A 595 -0.44 -5.94 -19.34
CA ASN A 595 -0.77 -4.52 -19.31
C ASN A 595 0.54 -3.73 -19.28
N LEU A 596 1.24 -3.72 -20.42
CA LEU A 596 2.60 -3.20 -20.55
C LEU A 596 2.62 -1.99 -21.47
N SER A 597 3.14 -0.88 -20.95
CA SER A 597 3.67 0.22 -21.76
C SER A 597 5.19 0.20 -21.69
N ALA A 598 5.87 0.09 -22.83
CA ALA A 598 7.31 0.20 -22.93
C ALA A 598 7.68 1.35 -23.89
N THR A 599 8.71 2.13 -23.58
CA THR A 599 9.20 3.10 -24.56
C THR A 599 9.91 2.40 -25.71
N ARG A 600 10.66 1.33 -25.40
CA ARG A 600 11.50 0.61 -26.36
C ARG A 600 11.50 -0.90 -26.14
N LEU A 601 11.38 -1.68 -27.22
CA LEU A 601 11.62 -3.13 -27.24
C LEU A 601 12.75 -3.49 -28.20
N ASP A 602 13.79 -4.16 -27.72
CA ASP A 602 14.92 -4.61 -28.54
C ASP A 602 15.11 -6.13 -28.45
N ALA A 603 15.21 -6.79 -29.59
CA ALA A 603 15.50 -8.22 -29.67
C ALA A 603 16.50 -8.48 -30.80
N THR A 604 17.51 -9.29 -30.50
CA THR A 604 18.38 -9.91 -31.49
C THR A 604 18.37 -11.40 -31.26
N ASN A 605 17.80 -12.19 -32.19
CA ASN A 605 17.67 -13.64 -32.03
C ASN A 605 18.02 -14.39 -33.32
N ALA A 606 19.27 -14.80 -33.45
CA ALA A 606 19.75 -15.54 -34.62
C ALA A 606 19.39 -17.03 -34.62
N ALA A 607 18.62 -17.53 -33.63
CA ALA A 607 18.26 -18.94 -33.56
C ALA A 607 17.36 -19.37 -34.73
N THR A 608 17.41 -20.65 -35.09
CA THR A 608 16.46 -21.28 -36.01
C THR A 608 15.07 -21.32 -35.38
N ASN A 609 14.03 -20.95 -36.14
CA ASN A 609 12.69 -20.68 -35.62
C ASN A 609 12.69 -19.61 -34.51
N GLY A 610 13.66 -18.69 -34.56
CA GLY A 610 13.84 -17.63 -33.59
C GLY A 610 12.68 -16.66 -33.58
N ARG A 611 12.41 -16.09 -32.40
CA ARG A 611 11.41 -15.03 -32.21
C ARG A 611 12.02 -13.79 -31.58
N GLY A 612 11.50 -12.61 -31.91
CA GLY A 612 11.86 -11.36 -31.22
C GLY A 612 10.90 -11.01 -30.07
N VAL A 613 9.60 -11.20 -30.29
CA VAL A 613 8.54 -11.10 -29.29
C VAL A 613 7.60 -12.29 -29.49
N ASN A 614 7.21 -12.93 -28.39
CA ASN A 614 6.24 -14.02 -28.39
C ASN A 614 5.15 -13.76 -27.35
N LEU A 615 3.90 -13.61 -27.82
CA LEU A 615 2.70 -13.48 -27.01
C LEU A 615 1.74 -14.63 -27.37
N GLU A 616 1.78 -15.71 -26.60
CA GLU A 616 1.04 -16.95 -26.86
C GLU A 616 -0.01 -17.20 -25.76
N GLN A 617 -1.28 -17.31 -26.13
CA GLN A 617 -2.41 -17.35 -25.18
C GLN A 617 -2.39 -16.13 -24.23
N VAL A 618 -2.02 -14.97 -24.75
CA VAL A 618 -1.91 -13.72 -23.99
C VAL A 618 -3.01 -12.75 -24.40
N GLY A 619 -3.73 -12.22 -23.41
CA GLY A 619 -4.65 -11.10 -23.56
C GLY A 619 -4.10 -9.78 -23.00
N GLY A 620 -4.95 -8.75 -22.94
CA GLY A 620 -4.63 -7.45 -22.38
C GLY A 620 -4.07 -6.46 -23.42
N THR A 621 -3.18 -5.57 -23.01
CA THR A 621 -2.60 -4.51 -23.85
C THR A 621 -1.07 -4.49 -23.77
N LEU A 622 -0.43 -4.52 -24.94
CA LEU A 622 0.97 -4.15 -25.15
C LEU A 622 1.02 -2.82 -25.92
N THR A 623 1.75 -1.84 -25.40
CA THR A 623 2.00 -0.57 -26.08
C THR A 623 3.49 -0.26 -26.11
N VAL A 624 4.03 -0.05 -27.31
CA VAL A 624 5.36 0.52 -27.54
C VAL A 624 5.20 1.95 -28.04
N THR A 625 5.76 2.93 -27.34
CA THR A 625 5.51 4.35 -27.61
C THR A 625 6.55 4.99 -28.53
N GLY A 626 7.83 4.63 -28.38
CA GLY A 626 8.96 5.38 -28.94
C GLY A 626 9.12 6.78 -28.34
N SER A 627 10.18 7.48 -28.72
CA SER A 627 10.56 8.82 -28.22
C SER A 627 10.45 9.94 -29.26
N GLY A 628 9.82 9.70 -30.41
CA GLY A 628 9.50 10.72 -31.41
C GLY A 628 10.02 10.44 -32.82
N SER A 629 11.17 9.76 -32.94
CA SER A 629 11.79 9.41 -34.23
C SER A 629 11.55 7.96 -34.64
N ALA A 630 11.54 7.64 -35.95
CA ALA A 630 11.49 6.25 -36.41
C ALA A 630 12.63 5.41 -35.78
N GLY A 631 12.33 4.16 -35.40
CA GLY A 631 13.26 3.27 -34.68
C GLY A 631 13.43 3.56 -33.19
N SER A 632 12.87 4.65 -32.65
CA SER A 632 12.92 4.93 -31.21
C SER A 632 12.11 3.95 -30.36
N GLY A 633 11.12 3.27 -30.93
CA GLY A 633 10.38 2.16 -30.32
C GLY A 633 11.20 0.88 -30.21
N GLY A 634 12.39 0.83 -30.82
CA GLY A 634 13.35 -0.28 -30.69
C GLY A 634 13.46 -1.14 -31.93
N VAL A 635 14.44 -2.05 -31.90
CA VAL A 635 14.81 -2.89 -33.04
C VAL A 635 14.47 -4.35 -32.75
N ILE A 636 13.65 -4.94 -33.60
CA ILE A 636 13.33 -6.37 -33.57
C ILE A 636 13.99 -7.05 -34.76
N GLN A 637 14.98 -7.88 -34.45
CA GLN A 637 15.75 -8.63 -35.43
C GLN A 637 15.93 -10.08 -35.01
N THR A 638 15.73 -10.98 -35.95
CA THR A 638 16.03 -12.40 -35.78
C THR A 638 17.12 -12.83 -36.77
N ALA A 639 16.80 -13.79 -37.65
CA ALA A 639 17.54 -14.08 -38.86
C ALA A 639 16.53 -14.25 -40.00
N ALA A 640 16.96 -13.96 -41.22
CA ALA A 640 16.16 -14.01 -42.44
C ALA A 640 15.82 -15.45 -42.92
N SER A 641 15.79 -16.41 -41.99
CA SER A 641 15.63 -17.85 -42.23
C SER A 641 14.20 -18.30 -42.00
N ALA A 642 13.73 -19.26 -42.81
CA ALA A 642 12.38 -19.81 -42.70
C ALA A 642 12.02 -20.20 -41.25
N GLY A 643 10.81 -19.84 -40.83
CA GLY A 643 10.30 -20.06 -39.48
C GLY A 643 10.63 -18.97 -38.46
N ASN A 644 11.54 -18.03 -38.77
CA ASN A 644 11.87 -16.94 -37.85
C ASN A 644 10.84 -15.79 -37.90
N ILE A 645 10.42 -15.31 -36.74
CA ILE A 645 9.33 -14.32 -36.62
C ILE A 645 9.77 -13.17 -35.72
N GLY A 646 9.70 -11.94 -36.19
CA GLY A 646 10.00 -10.77 -35.38
C GLY A 646 9.05 -10.66 -34.19
N ILE A 647 7.75 -10.49 -34.45
CA ILE A 647 6.71 -10.34 -33.44
C ILE A 647 5.60 -11.35 -33.70
N HIS A 648 5.45 -12.33 -32.81
CA HIS A 648 4.46 -13.38 -32.90
C HIS A 648 3.30 -13.15 -31.93
N LEU A 649 2.09 -13.05 -32.47
CA LEU A 649 0.84 -12.75 -31.78
C LEU A 649 -0.14 -13.91 -31.92
N GLN A 650 -0.48 -14.55 -30.81
CA GLN A 650 -1.39 -15.69 -30.76
C GLN A 650 -2.26 -15.60 -29.50
N PRO A 651 -3.30 -14.73 -29.46
CA PRO A 651 -4.13 -14.53 -28.27
C PRO A 651 -5.03 -15.72 -27.91
N ASP A 652 -5.27 -16.62 -28.85
CA ASP A 652 -6.10 -17.82 -28.72
C ASP A 652 -7.53 -17.56 -28.23
N THR A 653 -7.81 -17.65 -26.93
CA THR A 653 -9.13 -17.39 -26.32
C THR A 653 -9.24 -16.00 -25.67
N ALA A 654 -8.16 -15.24 -25.62
CA ALA A 654 -8.09 -13.94 -24.96
C ALA A 654 -8.25 -12.76 -25.94
N ASN A 655 -8.54 -11.57 -25.42
CA ASN A 655 -8.55 -10.34 -26.22
C ASN A 655 -7.23 -9.60 -26.04
N LEU A 656 -6.52 -9.32 -27.14
CA LEU A 656 -5.21 -8.69 -27.13
C LEU A 656 -5.23 -7.39 -27.95
N THR A 657 -4.75 -6.31 -27.35
CA THR A 657 -4.47 -5.04 -28.02
C THR A 657 -2.96 -4.84 -28.11
N VAL A 658 -2.44 -4.54 -29.30
CA VAL A 658 -1.02 -4.29 -29.54
C VAL A 658 -0.86 -2.98 -30.29
N ASN A 659 -0.16 -2.03 -29.67
CA ASN A 659 0.23 -0.76 -30.29
C ASN A 659 1.74 -0.75 -30.51
N LEU A 660 2.19 -0.71 -31.76
CA LEU A 660 3.60 -0.67 -32.15
C LEU A 660 3.89 0.66 -32.84
N ASN A 661 4.54 1.57 -32.12
CA ASN A 661 4.90 2.87 -32.64
C ASN A 661 6.41 2.96 -32.84
N ARG A 662 6.84 3.49 -34.00
CA ARG A 662 8.25 3.83 -34.25
C ARG A 662 9.21 2.66 -34.11
N MET A 663 8.78 1.46 -34.47
CA MET A 663 9.61 0.26 -34.45
C MET A 663 10.55 0.21 -35.65
N THR A 664 11.64 -0.54 -35.54
CA THR A 664 12.37 -1.08 -36.70
C THR A 664 12.32 -2.60 -36.63
N VAL A 665 11.59 -3.23 -37.54
CA VAL A 665 11.42 -4.69 -37.62
C VAL A 665 12.16 -5.19 -38.85
N GLN A 666 13.31 -5.83 -38.64
CA GLN A 666 14.26 -6.07 -39.72
C GLN A 666 14.86 -7.47 -39.75
N GLN A 667 15.23 -7.92 -40.94
CA GLN A 667 16.00 -9.16 -41.16
C GLN A 667 15.36 -10.39 -40.50
N ASN A 668 14.02 -10.44 -40.47
CA ASN A 668 13.26 -11.61 -40.04
C ASN A 668 12.79 -12.41 -41.26
N HIS A 669 12.27 -13.61 -41.09
CA HIS A 669 11.49 -14.23 -42.15
C HIS A 669 10.08 -13.64 -42.21
N VAL A 670 9.41 -13.53 -41.06
CA VAL A 670 8.18 -12.76 -40.89
C VAL A 670 8.42 -11.61 -39.92
N GLY A 671 8.05 -10.38 -40.26
CA GLY A 671 8.19 -9.23 -39.37
C GLY A 671 7.20 -9.29 -38.20
N VAL A 672 5.91 -9.13 -38.48
CA VAL A 672 4.80 -9.32 -37.53
C VAL A 672 3.91 -10.45 -38.02
N GLN A 673 3.58 -11.40 -37.14
CA GLN A 673 2.68 -12.51 -37.44
C GLN A 673 1.53 -12.56 -36.44
N PHE A 674 0.31 -12.64 -36.96
CA PHE A 674 -0.87 -13.03 -36.20
C PHE A 674 -1.39 -14.38 -36.71
N THR A 675 -1.43 -15.36 -35.82
CA THR A 675 -1.98 -16.70 -36.08
C THR A 675 -2.70 -17.20 -34.83
N PRO A 676 -4.00 -17.54 -34.89
CA PRO A 676 -4.69 -18.21 -33.78
C PRO A 676 -4.16 -19.63 -33.55
N PHE A 677 -4.46 -20.21 -32.38
CA PHE A 677 -4.04 -21.58 -32.05
C PHE A 677 -4.76 -22.62 -32.90
N SER A 678 -6.04 -22.40 -33.17
CA SER A 678 -6.85 -23.29 -33.98
C SER A 678 -8.04 -22.54 -34.59
N THR A 679 -8.80 -23.24 -35.43
CA THR A 679 -10.10 -22.76 -35.94
C THR A 679 -11.15 -22.57 -34.83
N ALA A 680 -10.93 -23.11 -33.63
CA ALA A 680 -11.81 -22.95 -32.47
C ALA A 680 -11.45 -21.74 -31.58
N SER A 681 -10.37 -21.02 -31.87
CA SER A 681 -9.95 -19.84 -31.10
C SER A 681 -11.04 -18.75 -31.10
N THR A 682 -11.33 -18.18 -29.92
CA THR A 682 -12.41 -17.18 -29.68
C THR A 682 -11.89 -15.78 -29.33
N GLY A 683 -10.59 -15.64 -29.18
CA GLY A 683 -9.90 -14.39 -28.87
C GLY A 683 -9.80 -13.43 -30.06
N THR A 684 -9.72 -12.15 -29.75
CA THR A 684 -9.60 -11.08 -30.76
C THR A 684 -8.26 -10.37 -30.69
N LEU A 685 -7.81 -9.85 -31.83
CA LEU A 685 -6.66 -8.97 -31.94
C LEU A 685 -7.11 -7.56 -32.38
N ASN A 686 -6.67 -6.55 -31.65
CA ASN A 686 -6.62 -5.16 -32.09
C ASN A 686 -5.16 -4.76 -32.28
N LEU A 687 -4.71 -4.61 -33.53
CA LEU A 687 -3.33 -4.30 -33.87
C LEU A 687 -3.24 -2.90 -34.47
N ASN A 688 -2.45 -2.04 -33.86
CA ASN A 688 -2.05 -0.75 -34.41
C ASN A 688 -0.53 -0.75 -34.64
N VAL A 689 -0.12 -0.50 -35.89
CA VAL A 689 1.28 -0.36 -36.31
C VAL A 689 1.44 0.99 -37.01
N GLN A 690 2.23 1.87 -36.42
CA GLN A 690 2.42 3.20 -37.00
C GLN A 690 3.84 3.73 -36.89
N ASP A 691 4.17 4.62 -37.83
CA ASP A 691 5.43 5.37 -37.89
C ASP A 691 6.66 4.46 -37.82
N SER A 692 6.54 3.20 -38.26
CA SER A 692 7.53 2.13 -38.11
C SER A 692 8.18 1.76 -39.45
N SER A 693 9.35 1.12 -39.37
CA SER A 693 10.11 0.65 -40.53
C SER A 693 10.23 -0.87 -40.54
N PHE A 694 9.94 -1.48 -41.69
CA PHE A 694 10.06 -2.91 -41.96
C PHE A 694 11.11 -3.13 -43.03
N LEU A 695 12.27 -3.69 -42.65
CA LEU A 695 13.45 -3.76 -43.51
C LEU A 695 13.90 -5.21 -43.75
N ASN A 696 13.93 -5.65 -45.01
CA ASN A 696 14.46 -6.96 -45.40
C ASN A 696 13.86 -8.16 -44.64
N ASN A 697 12.55 -8.15 -44.40
CA ASN A 697 11.84 -9.33 -43.89
C ASN A 697 11.57 -10.29 -45.07
N THR A 698 12.08 -11.53 -45.03
CA THR A 698 12.27 -12.30 -46.26
C THR A 698 11.01 -12.88 -46.89
N ALA A 699 9.98 -13.21 -46.09
CA ALA A 699 8.71 -13.74 -46.58
C ALA A 699 7.53 -12.78 -46.41
N TYR A 700 7.37 -12.15 -45.24
CA TYR A 700 6.29 -11.20 -44.98
C TYR A 700 6.76 -10.10 -44.04
N SER A 701 6.44 -8.83 -44.31
CA SER A 701 6.67 -7.77 -43.32
C SER A 701 5.59 -7.77 -42.24
N VAL A 702 4.32 -7.87 -42.64
CA VAL A 702 3.17 -8.08 -41.74
C VAL A 702 2.30 -9.19 -42.30
N TYR A 703 2.06 -10.24 -41.53
CA TYR A 703 1.25 -11.40 -41.91
C TYR A 703 0.10 -11.61 -40.92
N LEU A 704 -1.12 -11.38 -41.38
CA LEU A 704 -2.35 -11.51 -40.61
C LEU A 704 -3.10 -12.74 -41.12
N ASN A 705 -3.15 -13.81 -40.32
CA ASN A 705 -3.81 -15.06 -40.70
C ASN A 705 -4.89 -15.47 -39.68
N PRO A 706 -6.04 -14.77 -39.64
CA PRO A 706 -7.15 -15.16 -38.78
C PRO A 706 -7.78 -16.48 -39.26
N THR A 707 -7.72 -17.49 -38.40
CA THR A 707 -8.33 -18.82 -38.61
C THR A 707 -9.50 -19.10 -37.67
N GLY A 708 -9.59 -18.40 -36.52
CA GLY A 708 -10.71 -18.51 -35.58
C GLY A 708 -11.97 -17.79 -36.06
N ASN A 709 -13.11 -18.12 -35.44
CA ASN A 709 -14.39 -17.45 -35.72
C ASN A 709 -14.52 -16.15 -34.90
N THR A 710 -13.61 -15.21 -35.15
CA THR A 710 -13.53 -13.94 -34.42
C THR A 710 -13.31 -12.76 -35.36
N SER A 711 -13.71 -11.56 -34.91
CA SER A 711 -13.60 -10.31 -35.65
C SER A 711 -12.44 -9.47 -35.09
N ASN A 712 -11.45 -9.19 -35.93
CA ASN A 712 -10.21 -8.51 -35.56
C ASN A 712 -10.15 -7.12 -36.18
N THR A 713 -9.33 -6.24 -35.59
CA THR A 713 -9.13 -4.87 -36.06
C THR A 713 -7.66 -4.59 -36.31
N TYR A 714 -7.37 -3.91 -37.42
CA TYR A 714 -6.02 -3.61 -37.87
C TYR A 714 -5.90 -2.14 -38.31
N LEU A 715 -4.92 -1.42 -37.78
CA LEU A 715 -4.50 -0.11 -38.26
C LEU A 715 -3.02 -0.18 -38.60
N ILE A 716 -2.68 -0.01 -39.87
CA ILE A 716 -1.29 -0.03 -40.37
C ILE A 716 -1.08 1.28 -41.12
N ARG A 717 -0.42 2.26 -40.49
CA ARG A 717 -0.29 3.60 -41.08
C ARG A 717 1.06 4.26 -40.97
N ASN A 718 1.41 5.12 -41.93
CA ASN A 718 2.65 5.90 -41.92
C ASN A 718 3.93 5.04 -41.77
N ASN A 719 3.91 3.79 -42.25
CA ASN A 719 5.07 2.90 -42.15
C ASN A 719 5.86 2.87 -43.47
N THR A 720 7.15 2.52 -43.37
CA THR A 720 8.00 2.23 -44.52
C THR A 720 8.29 0.74 -44.61
N PHE A 721 8.08 0.15 -45.78
CA PHE A 721 8.36 -1.25 -46.08
C PHE A 721 9.39 -1.33 -47.19
N THR A 722 10.54 -1.93 -46.93
CA THR A 722 11.61 -2.07 -47.92
C THR A 722 12.29 -3.42 -47.78
N HIS A 723 12.19 -4.28 -48.78
CA HIS A 723 12.91 -5.55 -48.78
C HIS A 723 13.35 -5.98 -50.18
N ALA A 724 14.58 -6.46 -50.28
CA ALA A 724 15.18 -6.96 -51.52
C ALA A 724 14.86 -8.44 -51.83
N SER A 725 14.06 -9.10 -50.99
CA SER A 725 13.61 -10.48 -51.19
C SER A 725 12.25 -10.55 -51.87
N THR A 726 11.89 -11.74 -52.37
CA THR A 726 10.63 -12.03 -53.06
C THR A 726 9.42 -12.19 -52.12
N GLY A 727 9.53 -11.76 -50.87
CA GLY A 727 8.45 -11.80 -49.88
C GLY A 727 7.43 -10.68 -50.08
N ASN A 728 6.29 -10.77 -49.39
CA ASN A 728 5.26 -9.74 -49.44
C ASN A 728 5.46 -8.66 -48.36
N GLY A 729 4.91 -7.47 -48.61
CA GLY A 729 4.83 -6.40 -47.62
C GLY A 729 3.77 -6.71 -46.56
N ILE A 730 2.56 -6.22 -46.78
CA ILE A 730 1.40 -6.44 -45.90
C ILE A 730 0.55 -7.57 -46.47
N THR A 731 0.29 -8.60 -45.68
CA THR A 731 -0.51 -9.74 -46.09
C THR A 731 -1.62 -10.03 -45.08
N TYR A 732 -2.84 -10.21 -45.58
CA TYR A 732 -3.99 -10.71 -44.85
C TYR A 732 -4.52 -11.95 -45.56
N GLU A 733 -4.64 -13.06 -44.84
CA GLU A 733 -5.22 -14.30 -45.36
C GLU A 733 -6.14 -14.93 -44.31
N ALA A 734 -7.45 -14.72 -44.41
CA ALA A 734 -8.38 -15.37 -43.50
C ALA A 734 -8.68 -16.82 -43.92
N GLN A 735 -8.46 -17.77 -43.00
CA GLN A 735 -8.64 -19.22 -43.19
C GLN A 735 -9.56 -19.81 -42.11
N ARG A 736 -10.81 -19.36 -42.09
CA ARG A 736 -11.82 -19.70 -41.09
C ARG A 736 -12.59 -21.00 -41.37
N PRO A 737 -13.20 -21.62 -40.35
CA PRO A 737 -14.14 -22.72 -40.56
C PRO A 737 -15.36 -22.29 -41.41
N SER A 738 -15.98 -23.26 -42.08
CA SER A 738 -17.16 -23.03 -42.93
C SER A 738 -18.31 -22.43 -42.13
N GLY A 739 -19.06 -21.51 -42.76
CA GLY A 739 -20.20 -20.82 -42.12
C GLY A 739 -19.83 -19.70 -41.14
N SER A 740 -18.54 -19.32 -41.04
CA SER A 740 -18.15 -18.16 -40.22
C SER A 740 -18.85 -16.87 -40.66
N ILE A 741 -19.35 -16.10 -39.67
CA ILE A 741 -19.96 -14.78 -39.85
C ILE A 741 -19.04 -13.64 -39.40
N SER A 742 -17.79 -13.96 -39.09
CA SER A 742 -16.85 -12.99 -38.52
C SER A 742 -16.47 -11.91 -39.52
N VAL A 743 -16.18 -10.71 -39.02
CA VAL A 743 -15.88 -9.53 -39.82
C VAL A 743 -14.55 -8.92 -39.38
N ASP A 744 -13.47 -9.16 -40.12
CA ASP A 744 -12.21 -8.45 -39.87
C ASP A 744 -12.26 -7.06 -40.51
N GLN A 745 -11.63 -6.09 -39.85
CA GLN A 745 -11.66 -4.70 -40.27
C GLN A 745 -10.24 -4.14 -40.27
N GLY A 746 -9.82 -3.55 -41.38
CA GLY A 746 -8.47 -3.03 -41.54
C GLY A 746 -8.41 -1.65 -42.17
N ARG A 747 -7.49 -0.81 -41.71
CA ARG A 747 -7.11 0.44 -42.35
C ARG A 747 -5.61 0.41 -42.65
N ILE A 748 -5.25 0.51 -43.92
CA ILE A 748 -3.87 0.53 -44.41
C ILE A 748 -3.64 1.90 -45.07
N GLN A 749 -2.99 2.82 -44.36
CA GLN A 749 -3.02 4.24 -44.70
C GLN A 749 -1.62 4.87 -44.80
N ASN A 750 -1.35 5.64 -45.85
CA ASN A 750 -0.14 6.48 -45.96
C ASN A 750 1.19 5.71 -45.78
N ASN A 751 1.24 4.43 -46.14
CA ASN A 751 2.47 3.67 -46.07
C ASN A 751 3.29 3.84 -47.36
N THR A 752 4.61 3.73 -47.27
CA THR A 752 5.52 3.65 -48.43
C THR A 752 6.06 2.23 -48.55
N LEU A 753 5.86 1.59 -49.69
CA LEU A 753 6.26 0.20 -49.92
C LEU A 753 7.14 0.09 -51.17
N SER A 754 8.33 -0.48 -51.00
CA SER A 754 9.28 -0.78 -52.07
C SER A 754 9.76 -2.23 -51.92
N MET A 755 9.16 -3.14 -52.67
CA MET A 755 9.50 -4.56 -52.65
C MET A 755 10.49 -4.90 -53.79
N ALA A 756 11.07 -6.09 -53.76
CA ALA A 756 11.90 -6.59 -54.85
C ALA A 756 11.13 -6.54 -56.18
N ALA A 757 11.79 -6.09 -57.24
CA ALA A 757 11.19 -5.94 -58.58
C ALA A 757 11.12 -7.27 -59.35
N ASP A 758 11.73 -8.32 -58.81
CA ASP A 758 11.77 -9.67 -59.34
C ASP A 758 11.03 -10.66 -58.43
N GLY A 759 10.67 -11.83 -58.99
CA GLY A 759 9.96 -12.89 -58.26
C GLY A 759 8.49 -12.58 -58.00
N ASN A 760 7.96 -13.10 -56.88
CA ASN A 760 6.52 -13.12 -56.59
C ASN A 760 6.07 -12.09 -55.53
N ALA A 761 6.88 -11.08 -55.24
CA ALA A 761 6.62 -10.13 -54.16
C ALA A 761 5.40 -9.24 -54.44
N ASN A 762 4.40 -9.28 -53.56
CA ASN A 762 3.28 -8.33 -53.53
C ASN A 762 3.50 -7.27 -52.44
N ALA A 763 3.25 -5.99 -52.72
CA ALA A 763 3.36 -4.97 -51.67
C ALA A 763 2.20 -5.07 -50.66
N ILE A 764 0.97 -5.26 -51.15
CA ILE A 764 -0.21 -5.54 -50.34
C ILE A 764 -0.94 -6.77 -50.91
N ASP A 765 -1.18 -7.81 -50.12
CA ASP A 765 -1.95 -8.99 -50.52
C ASP A 765 -3.05 -9.29 -49.50
N LEU A 766 -4.31 -9.04 -49.86
CA LEU A 766 -5.47 -9.30 -48.99
C LEU A 766 -6.37 -10.37 -49.62
N ALA A 767 -6.59 -11.46 -48.89
CA ALA A 767 -7.43 -12.57 -49.33
C ALA A 767 -8.40 -13.03 -48.23
N GLN A 768 -9.70 -12.92 -48.49
CA GLN A 768 -10.71 -13.69 -47.77
C GLN A 768 -10.83 -15.05 -48.44
N ARG A 769 -10.15 -16.08 -47.90
CA ARG A 769 -10.03 -17.38 -48.60
C ARG A 769 -11.29 -18.24 -48.48
N VAL A 770 -12.04 -18.08 -47.40
CA VAL A 770 -13.18 -18.92 -47.01
C VAL A 770 -14.27 -18.06 -46.32
N ALA A 771 -15.30 -18.70 -45.76
CA ALA A 771 -16.43 -18.04 -45.10
C ALA A 771 -16.04 -16.91 -44.13
N GLY A 772 -16.85 -15.86 -44.10
CA GLY A 772 -16.62 -14.64 -43.32
C GLY A 772 -16.44 -13.41 -44.21
N SER A 773 -16.28 -12.25 -43.57
CA SER A 773 -16.07 -10.97 -44.26
C SER A 773 -14.76 -10.29 -43.85
N GLY A 774 -14.08 -9.68 -44.82
CA GLY A 774 -13.02 -8.69 -44.59
C GLY A 774 -13.46 -7.33 -45.09
N ARG A 775 -13.25 -6.27 -44.30
CA ARG A 775 -13.55 -4.87 -44.67
C ARG A 775 -12.28 -4.04 -44.55
N PHE A 776 -11.77 -3.55 -45.67
CA PHE A 776 -10.49 -2.83 -45.71
C PHE A 776 -10.62 -1.46 -46.34
N GLU A 777 -10.04 -0.46 -45.69
CA GLU A 777 -9.71 0.82 -46.32
C GLU A 777 -8.21 0.84 -46.63
N ILE A 778 -7.86 1.04 -47.90
CA ILE A 778 -6.49 1.17 -48.37
C ILE A 778 -6.37 2.57 -48.97
N SER A 779 -5.73 3.49 -48.26
CA SER A 779 -5.72 4.90 -48.64
C SER A 779 -4.36 5.59 -48.57
N GLY A 780 -4.04 6.42 -49.57
CA GLY A 780 -2.84 7.26 -49.57
C GLY A 780 -1.50 6.52 -49.59
N ASN A 781 -1.47 5.21 -49.89
CA ASN A 781 -0.22 4.44 -49.89
C ASN A 781 0.58 4.72 -51.18
N ALA A 782 1.91 4.73 -51.06
CA ALA A 782 2.86 4.87 -52.17
C ALA A 782 3.62 3.56 -52.37
N ILE A 783 3.38 2.88 -53.49
CA ILE A 783 4.05 1.64 -53.88
C ILE A 783 4.99 1.95 -55.05
N THR A 784 6.30 1.81 -54.84
CA THR A 784 7.33 2.24 -55.80
C THR A 784 8.00 1.09 -56.55
N SER A 785 7.88 -0.15 -56.06
CA SER A 785 8.46 -1.35 -56.68
C SER A 785 7.79 -2.62 -56.12
N PHE A 786 7.65 -3.66 -56.96
CA PHE A 786 7.08 -4.97 -56.62
C PHE A 786 7.40 -6.03 -57.67
N GLY A 787 7.31 -7.32 -57.31
CA GLY A 787 7.69 -8.43 -58.18
C GLY A 787 6.53 -9.02 -58.98
N LEU A 788 5.35 -9.13 -58.35
CA LEU A 788 4.15 -9.69 -58.97
C LEU A 788 3.01 -8.68 -59.11
N TYR A 789 2.51 -8.15 -58.00
CA TYR A 789 1.49 -7.11 -58.02
C TYR A 789 1.84 -6.03 -57.00
N GLY A 790 1.51 -4.77 -57.31
CA GLY A 790 1.54 -3.72 -56.29
C GLY A 790 0.54 -4.06 -55.19
N MET A 791 -0.69 -4.35 -55.58
CA MET A 791 -1.74 -4.84 -54.68
C MET A 791 -2.44 -6.07 -55.28
N GLN A 792 -2.71 -7.08 -54.48
CA GLN A 792 -3.54 -8.22 -54.83
C GLN A 792 -4.71 -8.34 -53.85
N LEU A 793 -5.95 -8.25 -54.33
CA LEU A 793 -7.15 -8.24 -53.49
C LEU A 793 -8.14 -9.31 -53.96
N ARG A 794 -8.53 -10.20 -53.04
CA ARG A 794 -9.22 -11.46 -53.39
C ARG A 794 -10.34 -11.81 -52.42
N ALA A 795 -11.48 -12.22 -52.98
CA ALA A 795 -12.48 -13.03 -52.29
C ALA A 795 -12.52 -14.40 -52.98
N MET A 796 -12.35 -15.49 -52.23
CA MET A 796 -12.18 -16.84 -52.80
C MET A 796 -13.39 -17.75 -52.62
N ASP A 797 -13.41 -18.73 -51.70
CA ASP A 797 -14.43 -19.78 -51.66
C ASP A 797 -15.45 -19.61 -50.50
N SER A 798 -16.46 -20.47 -50.44
CA SER A 798 -17.32 -20.72 -49.26
C SER A 798 -18.04 -19.49 -48.74
N ALA A 799 -18.66 -18.70 -49.64
CA ALA A 799 -19.33 -17.44 -49.31
C ALA A 799 -18.41 -16.38 -48.67
N ALA A 800 -17.11 -16.40 -48.98
CA ALA A 800 -16.16 -15.34 -48.66
C ALA A 800 -16.66 -13.97 -49.18
N ARG A 801 -16.67 -12.95 -48.33
CA ARG A 801 -16.89 -11.56 -48.74
C ARG A 801 -15.67 -10.69 -48.42
N MET A 802 -15.25 -9.87 -49.38
CA MET A 802 -14.22 -8.85 -49.17
C MET A 802 -14.75 -7.51 -49.67
N ASP A 803 -14.86 -6.52 -48.80
CA ASP A 803 -15.16 -5.13 -49.12
C ASP A 803 -13.87 -4.31 -49.04
N VAL A 804 -13.51 -3.61 -50.12
CA VAL A 804 -12.30 -2.79 -50.17
C VAL A 804 -12.61 -1.38 -50.66
N ILE A 805 -12.32 -0.39 -49.84
CA ILE A 805 -12.30 1.02 -50.18
C ILE A 805 -10.87 1.40 -50.57
N LEU A 806 -10.63 1.74 -51.84
CA LEU A 806 -9.32 2.09 -52.37
C LEU A 806 -9.28 3.55 -52.77
N THR A 807 -8.58 4.38 -52.02
CA THR A 807 -8.57 5.83 -52.27
C THR A 807 -7.16 6.42 -52.36
N ASN A 808 -6.89 7.18 -53.42
CA ASN A 808 -5.68 8.00 -53.55
C ASN A 808 -4.35 7.26 -53.37
N ASN A 809 -4.28 5.97 -53.71
CA ASN A 809 -3.02 5.24 -53.69
C ASN A 809 -2.22 5.50 -54.97
N THR A 810 -0.89 5.53 -54.87
CA THR A 810 0.01 5.62 -56.02
C THR A 810 0.76 4.30 -56.17
N VAL A 811 0.62 3.64 -57.31
CA VAL A 811 1.26 2.35 -57.61
C VAL A 811 2.06 2.48 -58.90
N SER A 812 3.38 2.43 -58.77
CA SER A 812 4.30 2.50 -59.91
C SER A 812 4.81 1.10 -60.23
N SER A 813 4.38 0.52 -61.35
CA SER A 813 4.94 -0.76 -61.81
C SER A 813 6.41 -0.59 -62.17
N PRO A 814 7.31 -1.48 -61.72
CA PRO A 814 8.70 -1.46 -62.17
C PRO A 814 8.78 -1.73 -63.68
N ALA A 815 9.78 -1.14 -64.34
CA ALA A 815 10.06 -1.44 -65.73
C ALA A 815 10.65 -2.85 -65.83
N GLY A 816 9.95 -3.76 -66.55
CA GLY A 816 10.36 -5.15 -66.73
C GLY A 816 10.23 -5.62 -68.17
N PRO A 817 10.93 -6.69 -68.57
CA PRO A 817 10.81 -7.27 -69.90
C PRO A 817 9.37 -7.73 -70.17
N ALA A 818 8.89 -7.60 -71.41
CA ALA A 818 7.52 -7.95 -71.82
C ALA A 818 7.11 -9.41 -71.53
N THR A 819 8.07 -10.26 -71.16
CA THR A 819 7.90 -11.68 -70.81
C THR A 819 7.73 -11.94 -69.31
N ALA A 820 7.64 -10.92 -68.46
CA ALA A 820 7.23 -11.07 -67.06
C ALA A 820 5.70 -10.90 -66.96
N PRO A 821 4.89 -11.99 -67.03
CA PRO A 821 3.46 -11.93 -67.37
C PRO A 821 2.56 -11.34 -66.26
N ASN A 822 3.13 -10.89 -65.15
CA ASN A 822 2.36 -10.45 -63.99
C ASN A 822 3.12 -9.33 -63.27
N ALA A 823 3.10 -8.10 -63.81
CA ALA A 823 3.54 -6.89 -63.12
C ALA A 823 2.43 -5.81 -63.16
N ASP A 824 1.18 -6.26 -63.04
CA ASP A 824 0.02 -5.38 -62.95
C ASP A 824 0.07 -4.60 -61.63
N GLY A 825 -0.38 -3.34 -61.64
CA GLY A 825 -0.36 -2.50 -60.44
C GLY A 825 -1.30 -3.04 -59.34
N ILE A 826 -2.60 -3.09 -59.62
CA ILE A 826 -3.65 -3.51 -58.68
C ILE A 826 -4.44 -4.66 -59.31
N TYR A 827 -4.34 -5.84 -58.73
CA TYR A 827 -4.99 -7.06 -59.21
C TYR A 827 -6.18 -7.44 -58.32
N LEU A 828 -7.37 -7.45 -58.91
CA LEU A 828 -8.64 -7.68 -58.23
C LEU A 828 -9.27 -8.98 -58.72
N THR A 829 -9.51 -9.93 -57.81
CA THR A 829 -10.07 -11.24 -58.16
C THR A 829 -11.28 -11.63 -57.32
N SER A 830 -12.40 -11.93 -58.00
CA SER A 830 -13.56 -12.61 -57.42
C SER A 830 -13.57 -14.09 -57.86
N GLY A 831 -13.36 -15.00 -56.92
CA GLY A 831 -13.35 -16.45 -57.10
C GLY A 831 -11.96 -17.01 -57.44
N ILE A 832 -11.78 -18.32 -57.24
CA ILE A 832 -10.60 -19.10 -57.68
C ILE A 832 -10.98 -20.29 -58.58
N THR A 833 -12.23 -20.76 -58.51
CA THR A 833 -12.78 -21.86 -59.34
C THR A 833 -14.20 -21.51 -59.78
N SER A 834 -14.66 -22.01 -60.93
CA SER A 834 -16.04 -21.80 -61.37
C SER A 834 -17.04 -22.50 -60.43
N GLY A 835 -18.13 -21.81 -60.06
CA GLY A 835 -19.22 -22.33 -59.20
C GLY A 835 -19.22 -21.84 -57.75
N GLN A 836 -18.31 -20.92 -57.38
CA GLN A 836 -18.20 -20.37 -56.02
C GLN A 836 -19.21 -19.24 -55.78
N THR A 837 -19.59 -18.96 -54.52
CA THR A 837 -20.59 -17.94 -54.13
C THR A 837 -19.99 -16.72 -53.41
N ASN A 838 -18.75 -16.39 -53.73
CA ASN A 838 -18.01 -15.32 -53.07
C ASN A 838 -18.35 -13.93 -53.61
N VAL A 839 -18.03 -12.90 -52.82
CA VAL A 839 -18.29 -11.49 -53.17
C VAL A 839 -17.02 -10.66 -52.96
N LEU A 840 -16.50 -10.08 -54.04
CA LEU A 840 -15.52 -9.00 -53.94
C LEU A 840 -16.24 -7.68 -54.25
N CYS A 841 -16.28 -6.77 -53.27
CA CYS A 841 -16.75 -5.40 -53.45
C CYS A 841 -15.58 -4.44 -53.43
N VAL A 842 -15.47 -3.59 -54.45
CA VAL A 842 -14.41 -2.60 -54.56
C VAL A 842 -14.97 -1.22 -54.83
N LYS A 843 -14.55 -0.22 -54.04
CA LYS A 843 -14.78 1.21 -54.27
C LYS A 843 -13.46 1.90 -54.61
N PRO A 844 -13.05 1.95 -55.89
CA PRO A 844 -11.81 2.60 -56.29
C PRO A 844 -12.06 4.07 -56.63
N THR A 845 -11.30 5.00 -56.04
CA THR A 845 -11.40 6.44 -56.33
C THR A 845 -10.05 7.14 -56.22
N GLY A 846 -9.67 7.93 -57.23
CA GLY A 846 -8.49 8.81 -57.19
C GLY A 846 -7.12 8.11 -57.16
N ASN A 847 -7.07 6.78 -57.33
CA ASN A 847 -5.81 6.05 -57.36
C ASN A 847 -5.05 6.36 -58.66
N THR A 848 -3.72 6.31 -58.61
CA THR A 848 -2.83 6.41 -59.76
C THR A 848 -2.06 5.11 -59.90
N SER A 849 -2.35 4.33 -60.94
CA SER A 849 -1.69 3.06 -61.21
C SER A 849 -1.58 2.86 -62.71
N ALA A 850 -0.36 2.80 -63.23
CA ALA A 850 -0.11 2.54 -64.65
C ALA A 850 1.14 1.67 -64.80
N SER A 851 1.14 0.82 -65.83
CA SER A 851 2.30 0.00 -66.17
C SER A 851 3.01 0.56 -67.40
N PRO A 852 4.34 0.73 -67.38
CA PRO A 852 5.10 1.16 -68.56
C PRO A 852 5.30 0.01 -69.57
N THR A 853 5.05 -1.24 -69.17
CA THR A 853 5.25 -2.42 -70.02
C THR A 853 3.97 -2.76 -70.79
N ALA A 854 4.06 -2.83 -72.11
CA ALA A 854 2.95 -3.24 -72.97
C ALA A 854 2.44 -4.65 -72.57
N GLY A 855 1.13 -4.78 -72.37
CA GLY A 855 0.52 -6.02 -71.92
C GLY A 855 0.38 -6.16 -70.39
N ASN A 856 0.74 -5.14 -69.61
CA ASN A 856 0.36 -5.00 -68.20
C ASN A 856 -0.59 -3.80 -68.03
N ALA A 857 -1.30 -3.75 -66.92
CA ALA A 857 -2.25 -2.68 -66.60
C ALA A 857 -2.07 -2.17 -65.17
N GLY A 858 -2.50 -0.93 -64.95
CA GLY A 858 -2.63 -0.34 -63.63
C GLY A 858 -3.62 -1.08 -62.75
N PHE A 859 -4.75 -1.49 -63.33
CA PHE A 859 -5.75 -2.37 -62.73
C PHE A 859 -5.97 -3.58 -63.63
N ALA A 860 -5.87 -4.77 -63.04
CA ALA A 860 -6.24 -6.01 -63.70
C ALA A 860 -7.43 -6.65 -62.96
N LEU A 861 -8.51 -6.84 -63.69
CA LEU A 861 -9.80 -7.31 -63.17
C LEU A 861 -10.04 -8.75 -63.59
N ARG A 862 -10.42 -9.61 -62.65
CA ARG A 862 -10.79 -11.00 -62.91
C ARG A 862 -12.01 -11.41 -62.09
N GLN A 863 -13.03 -11.93 -62.77
CA GLN A 863 -14.19 -12.56 -62.17
C GLN A 863 -14.29 -13.98 -62.72
N LEU A 864 -14.34 -14.99 -61.86
CA LEU A 864 -14.57 -16.37 -62.26
C LEU A 864 -16.05 -16.74 -62.12
N GLY A 865 -16.51 -17.76 -62.86
CA GLY A 865 -17.92 -18.16 -62.89
C GLY A 865 -18.48 -18.45 -61.49
N GLY A 866 -19.68 -17.93 -61.19
CA GLY A 866 -20.32 -18.04 -59.87
C GLY A 866 -20.00 -16.89 -58.90
N GLY A 867 -18.79 -16.34 -58.94
CA GLY A 867 -18.37 -15.24 -58.06
C GLY A 867 -19.06 -13.92 -58.41
N THR A 868 -19.39 -13.12 -57.40
CA THR A 868 -19.94 -11.77 -57.56
C THR A 868 -18.81 -10.74 -57.48
N PHE A 869 -18.78 -9.82 -58.44
CA PHE A 869 -17.87 -8.67 -58.43
C PHE A 869 -18.70 -7.39 -58.36
N ILE A 870 -18.65 -6.69 -57.23
CA ILE A 870 -19.34 -5.41 -57.04
C ILE A 870 -18.35 -4.27 -57.28
N ILE A 871 -18.74 -3.30 -58.11
CA ILE A 871 -17.98 -2.07 -58.32
C ILE A 871 -18.83 -0.92 -57.81
N ASP A 872 -18.43 -0.35 -56.68
CA ASP A 872 -19.08 0.80 -56.05
C ASP A 872 -18.60 2.09 -56.73
N THR A 873 -19.15 2.34 -57.92
CA THR A 873 -18.96 3.57 -58.71
C THR A 873 -20.27 3.92 -59.40
N ALA A 874 -20.38 5.12 -59.98
CA ALA A 874 -21.56 5.52 -60.75
C ALA A 874 -21.84 4.62 -61.97
N ALA A 875 -20.83 3.93 -62.50
CA ALA A 875 -20.94 3.05 -63.68
C ALA A 875 -20.15 1.74 -63.46
N PRO A 876 -20.77 0.67 -62.94
CA PRO A 876 -20.07 -0.57 -62.58
C PRO A 876 -19.54 -1.32 -63.82
N SER A 877 -18.32 -0.98 -64.24
CA SER A 877 -17.67 -1.51 -65.44
C SER A 877 -16.15 -1.30 -65.35
N ALA A 878 -15.38 -1.95 -66.23
CA ALA A 878 -13.95 -1.69 -66.35
C ALA A 878 -13.65 -0.22 -66.71
N ALA A 879 -14.46 0.39 -67.58
CA ALA A 879 -14.35 1.81 -67.93
C ALA A 879 -14.71 2.74 -66.75
N GLY A 880 -15.66 2.35 -65.91
CA GLY A 880 -16.00 3.08 -64.68
C GLY A 880 -14.87 3.06 -63.66
N VAL A 881 -14.19 1.91 -63.50
CA VAL A 881 -12.95 1.82 -62.71
C VAL A 881 -11.89 2.74 -63.29
N GLN A 882 -11.71 2.78 -64.60
CA GLN A 882 -10.73 3.67 -65.23
C GLN A 882 -11.07 5.15 -64.96
N THR A 883 -12.32 5.54 -65.15
CA THR A 883 -12.80 6.93 -65.00
C THR A 883 -12.72 7.43 -63.56
N ALA A 884 -12.96 6.55 -62.58
CA ALA A 884 -12.89 6.90 -61.17
C ALA A 884 -11.45 7.11 -60.66
N ASN A 885 -10.43 6.84 -61.47
CA ASN A 885 -9.02 6.84 -61.06
C ASN A 885 -8.16 7.71 -61.98
N ASN A 886 -7.07 8.25 -61.44
CA ASN A 886 -6.24 9.25 -62.10
C ASN A 886 -5.21 8.59 -63.01
N ASN A 887 -5.31 8.80 -64.32
CA ASN A 887 -4.35 8.32 -65.32
C ASN A 887 -4.04 6.81 -65.21
N SER A 888 -5.01 6.01 -64.74
CA SER A 888 -4.81 4.59 -64.53
C SER A 888 -5.23 3.78 -65.76
N THR A 889 -4.51 2.71 -66.08
CA THR A 889 -4.92 1.78 -67.16
C THR A 889 -5.67 0.59 -66.60
N VAL A 890 -6.70 0.11 -67.30
CA VAL A 890 -7.52 -1.02 -66.83
C VAL A 890 -7.55 -2.12 -67.88
N ARG A 891 -7.45 -3.37 -67.44
CA ARG A 891 -7.61 -4.58 -68.27
C ARG A 891 -8.46 -5.61 -67.57
N VAL A 892 -9.28 -6.32 -68.35
CA VAL A 892 -9.98 -7.54 -67.92
C VAL A 892 -9.17 -8.76 -68.37
N ARG A 893 -8.87 -9.71 -67.48
CA ARG A 893 -8.11 -10.93 -67.84
C ARG A 893 -9.04 -12.00 -68.45
N ASN A 894 -8.68 -12.48 -69.66
CA ASN A 894 -9.50 -13.33 -70.54
C ASN A 894 -9.63 -14.81 -70.11
N SER A 895 -10.36 -15.13 -69.04
CA SER A 895 -10.74 -16.54 -68.76
C SER A 895 -12.16 -16.78 -68.21
N ALA A 896 -13.03 -15.76 -68.13
CA ALA A 896 -14.44 -15.89 -67.75
C ALA A 896 -15.21 -14.58 -68.04
N THR A 897 -16.54 -14.65 -68.09
CA THR A 897 -17.43 -13.49 -68.29
C THR A 897 -17.25 -12.48 -67.15
N PHE A 898 -16.69 -11.31 -67.44
CA PHE A 898 -16.63 -10.20 -66.49
C PHE A 898 -17.95 -9.43 -66.54
N ALA A 899 -18.78 -9.64 -65.53
CA ALA A 899 -20.11 -9.06 -65.38
C ALA A 899 -20.24 -8.45 -63.98
N PRO A 900 -19.59 -7.29 -63.72
CA PRO A 900 -19.72 -6.62 -62.44
C PRO A 900 -21.13 -6.08 -62.22
N VAL A 901 -21.52 -5.95 -60.96
CA VAL A 901 -22.83 -5.40 -60.55
C VAL A 901 -22.67 -4.13 -59.73
N ALA A 902 -23.71 -3.29 -59.70
CA ALA A 902 -23.79 -2.15 -58.80
C ALA A 902 -23.99 -2.61 -57.34
N GLY A 903 -23.46 -1.84 -56.40
CA GLY A 903 -23.67 -2.06 -54.97
C GLY A 903 -22.77 -1.15 -54.14
N THR A 904 -22.96 -1.17 -52.83
CA THR A 904 -22.18 -0.35 -51.89
C THR A 904 -21.22 -1.21 -51.11
N CYS A 905 -19.94 -0.81 -51.09
CA CYS A 905 -18.95 -1.50 -50.27
C CYS A 905 -19.00 -1.00 -48.84
N GLN A 906 -18.80 -1.91 -47.90
CA GLN A 906 -18.80 -1.59 -46.48
C GLN A 906 -17.40 -1.14 -46.04
N ALA A 907 -17.32 0.08 -45.50
CA ALA A 907 -16.10 0.57 -44.87
C ALA A 907 -15.83 -0.15 -43.53
N PRO A 908 -14.56 -0.23 -43.08
CA PRO A 908 -14.26 -0.57 -41.69
C PRO A 908 -14.87 0.50 -40.75
N ASN A 909 -15.36 0.05 -39.59
CA ASN A 909 -15.93 0.91 -38.55
C ASN A 909 -14.89 1.81 -37.90
#